data_AF-A0A3N2G425-F1
#
_entry.id   AF-A0A3N2G425-F1
#
_cell.length_a   1.000
_cell.length_b   1.000
_cell.length_c   1.000
_cell.angle_alpha   90.00
_cell.angle_beta   90.00
_cell.angle_gamma   90.00
#
_symmetry.space_group_name_H-M   'P 1'
#
loop_
_entity.id
_entity.type
_entity.pdbx_description
1 polymer ?
#
loop_
_entity_poly.entity_id
_entity_poly.type
_entity_poly.pdbx_seq_one_letter_code
_entity_poly.pdbx_strand_id
1 'polypeptide(L)'
;MTASTSLVAVAAGPQTALDASSLAVGSITADAVVGDFTIKATAAKNVTVDASDRTSDRGDVYTQRIKLNGAGAATNRALAFTVDAAAEVLVHTRSGSTADRALTLYDATGTAVDSVPALADDGDLPIATEYLSAPAAGTYFIASPASGVNVYYAEITDGSTVDRAPWSGVEAPVVDGVAVDAGDPSRLVVSYTGVLGTDGGDVARAVLYDADGTVVDRGFTATDGPRGTIALTPPGSGTYEVAVQLTRSGEADALTSERVTTGAFALPLVGPQSSGALTSAITAGRATVTVSWAAVPEAETYTVQTSAAGTDYVDAVEGVTGTTADVAGLVPGATYQVRVVAHRGDDEAAGAPFEVAVAAEVQRWATTEVGSNANSGGAVTDNGDGTITFDAKASSTKLATSEDGFQYFYTKVDPTTENFTLDATFRVDDASTKDNQSGFGILAVDSIVPGDATHRYFNSAGALITRYGEGTPSVLDGTPGARFVQGYTGSTDDATAGTRDSSDSQPFDPTYRADTAGPKFATGDVYQLTLRRSNTGFHAIWHRGGGDGGDAEVIEYDPDMLLAQDADAFYVGMVAARKIVVTVTDWSFTTIAPEDDEPAQEPPTTYIPAELRVDVTSTTPEDSIDVPLVSTMYGTGQILAADGTVVVDDVALAPGERTLVPLALKAGDNSFTARLLPAAEQPQLDEDEAIESTDPVDVPLSFTVRSYGKPGQSIQVAPDGSPQGDGSPQAPLDLHTAVDFAQAGQQIILAGGTYRPTSGIVVERGRDGTEQAPITLMSAPGTRAVLDLSQSSSGGLRLRGDWWHVYDLEITRSGDKQKPMLIEGHHNVVERVESHHNLDTGVQISGSSNEPPAMWPSDNLVVSSVSHDNADPGGNDADGFAAKLTVGEGNVFRSNISHHNIDDGWDLYAKSTTGPIGTVVVEDSVAYDNGRLSGDDPRTGEGNGFKLGGESMPGDHLLRNSISYGNLGTGVTSNSGPDVRLQRVTSADNDRGVRLETNAGVTNYRASGVLSFRNPQKDVLGLKQADTSLLADPSNYVDGATADTADGRPAQVSEAWFVSTDASTAPEIAADGSVEMHGLYELTALAPADTGARLTANEHPTQITPLPPISTTPVLENVVAPTVVGHAVKGATLTADPGTWSIDATFTYRWLRDGKPIGTKGTAATYKVVNADAGHTLSVQVTAVAAGSDPVVAVSPGVVVHDRCSWIEEALAQLIELLKRLIGRP
;
A
#
# COMPACT_ATOMS: atom_id res chain seq x y z
N MET A 1 50.68 13.63 -48.29
CA MET A 1 50.74 12.21 -47.89
C MET A 1 50.73 12.17 -46.39
N THR A 2 49.61 11.79 -45.79
CA THR A 2 49.55 11.29 -44.41
C THR A 2 48.40 10.30 -44.42
N ALA A 3 48.77 9.03 -44.39
CA ALA A 3 47.87 7.90 -44.46
C ALA A 3 47.02 7.86 -43.18
N SER A 4 45.70 7.91 -43.33
CA SER A 4 44.79 7.39 -42.32
C SER A 4 44.79 5.87 -42.45
N THR A 5 45.64 5.19 -41.70
CA THR A 5 45.42 3.78 -41.41
C THR A 5 44.73 3.72 -40.05
N SER A 6 43.41 3.86 -40.06
CA SER A 6 42.58 3.26 -39.01
C SER A 6 42.77 1.76 -39.14
N LEU A 7 43.60 1.17 -38.29
CA LEU A 7 43.52 -0.26 -38.01
C LEU A 7 42.20 -0.47 -37.26
N VAL A 8 41.16 -0.80 -38.01
CA VAL A 8 39.92 -1.33 -37.44
C VAL A 8 40.25 -2.76 -37.04
N ALA A 9 40.24 -3.06 -35.75
CA ALA A 9 40.18 -4.45 -35.30
C ALA A 9 38.84 -5.00 -35.80
N VAL A 10 38.87 -5.76 -36.89
CA VAL A 10 37.74 -6.58 -37.34
C VAL A 10 37.86 -7.90 -36.58
N ALA A 11 36.77 -8.45 -36.06
CA ALA A 11 36.75 -9.79 -35.48
C ALA A 11 37.43 -10.79 -36.44
N ALA A 12 38.67 -11.17 -36.14
CA ALA A 12 39.50 -11.99 -37.03
C ALA A 12 39.25 -13.47 -36.71
N GLY A 13 38.06 -13.96 -37.10
CA GLY A 13 37.74 -15.38 -37.03
C GLY A 13 38.39 -16.23 -38.12
N PRO A 14 38.51 -17.56 -37.96
CA PRO A 14 38.84 -18.44 -39.08
C PRO A 14 37.77 -18.35 -40.18
N GLN A 15 38.11 -18.73 -41.42
CA GLN A 15 37.16 -18.70 -42.56
C GLN A 15 35.91 -19.57 -42.35
N THR A 16 35.93 -20.45 -41.35
CA THR A 16 34.85 -21.35 -40.94
C THR A 16 33.89 -20.74 -39.92
N ALA A 17 34.20 -19.57 -39.34
CA ALA A 17 33.33 -18.91 -38.38
C ALA A 17 32.15 -18.17 -39.04
N LEU A 18 31.08 -17.99 -38.28
CA LEU A 18 29.96 -17.12 -38.62
C LEU A 18 30.14 -15.77 -37.93
N ASP A 19 30.39 -14.73 -38.71
CA ASP A 19 30.48 -13.33 -38.26
C ASP A 19 29.33 -12.52 -38.88
N ALA A 20 28.44 -11.99 -38.03
CA ALA A 20 27.32 -11.18 -38.47
C ALA A 20 27.74 -9.94 -39.26
N SER A 21 28.91 -9.36 -38.95
CA SER A 21 29.46 -8.15 -39.59
C SER A 21 29.80 -8.36 -41.07
N SER A 22 29.95 -9.61 -41.50
CA SER A 22 30.24 -9.99 -42.89
C SER A 22 28.98 -10.18 -43.75
N LEU A 23 27.78 -10.16 -43.15
CA LEU A 23 26.52 -10.40 -43.85
C LEU A 23 25.92 -9.12 -44.42
N ALA A 24 25.03 -9.26 -45.40
CA ALA A 24 24.26 -8.14 -45.92
C ALA A 24 23.06 -7.83 -45.01
N VAL A 25 22.87 -6.55 -44.66
CA VAL A 25 21.71 -6.07 -43.91
C VAL A 25 20.40 -6.42 -44.62
N GLY A 26 19.43 -6.98 -43.89
CA GLY A 26 18.14 -7.39 -44.43
C GLY A 26 17.56 -8.65 -43.78
N SER A 27 16.41 -9.11 -44.29
CA SER A 27 15.77 -10.36 -43.82
C SER A 27 16.27 -11.57 -44.59
N ILE A 28 16.67 -12.61 -43.86
CA ILE A 28 16.95 -13.96 -44.36
C ILE A 28 15.67 -14.79 -44.20
N THR A 29 15.09 -15.22 -45.33
CA THR A 29 13.78 -15.90 -45.40
C THR A 29 13.87 -17.35 -45.90
N ALA A 30 15.08 -17.85 -46.14
CA ALA A 30 15.40 -19.23 -46.49
C ALA A 30 16.79 -19.57 -45.92
N ASP A 31 17.11 -20.86 -45.78
CA ASP A 31 18.39 -21.31 -45.24
C ASP A 31 19.60 -20.67 -45.96
N ALA A 32 20.58 -20.22 -45.18
CA ALA A 32 21.80 -19.58 -45.69
C ALA A 32 23.05 -20.16 -44.99
N VAL A 33 24.03 -20.58 -45.78
CA VAL A 33 25.29 -21.15 -45.26
C VAL A 33 26.31 -20.03 -45.07
N VAL A 34 26.92 -19.95 -43.88
CA VAL A 34 27.94 -18.98 -43.49
C VAL A 34 28.98 -19.70 -42.65
N GLY A 35 30.20 -19.84 -43.18
CA GLY A 35 31.22 -20.69 -42.56
C GLY A 35 30.73 -22.14 -42.43
N ASP A 36 30.95 -22.73 -41.26
CA ASP A 36 30.50 -24.09 -40.90
C ASP A 36 29.05 -24.11 -40.38
N PHE A 37 28.40 -22.95 -40.30
CA PHE A 37 27.03 -22.80 -39.83
C PHE A 37 26.05 -22.62 -40.98
N THR A 38 24.82 -23.11 -40.78
CA THR A 38 23.67 -22.81 -41.61
C THR A 38 22.65 -22.04 -40.80
N ILE A 39 22.40 -20.78 -41.16
CA ILE A 39 21.29 -19.98 -40.63
C ILE A 39 19.99 -20.59 -41.15
N LYS A 40 19.17 -21.13 -40.26
CA LYS A 40 17.88 -21.76 -40.57
C LYS A 40 16.79 -20.70 -40.60
N ALA A 41 16.06 -20.55 -41.70
CA ALA A 41 15.00 -19.54 -41.81
C ALA A 41 13.90 -19.94 -42.81
N THR A 42 12.70 -19.39 -42.61
CA THR A 42 11.58 -19.51 -43.56
C THR A 42 10.90 -18.16 -43.77
N ALA A 43 10.08 -18.04 -44.82
CA ALA A 43 9.32 -16.81 -45.08
C ALA A 43 8.39 -16.41 -43.92
N ALA A 44 7.87 -17.38 -43.15
CA ALA A 44 7.00 -17.13 -41.99
C ALA A 44 7.77 -16.92 -40.67
N LYS A 45 9.01 -17.43 -40.58
CA LYS A 45 9.89 -17.34 -39.41
C LYS A 45 11.29 -16.97 -39.89
N ASN A 46 11.44 -15.70 -40.25
CA ASN A 46 12.67 -15.12 -40.78
C ASN A 46 13.67 -14.76 -39.67
N VAL A 47 14.93 -14.57 -40.08
CA VAL A 47 16.04 -14.02 -39.29
C VAL A 47 16.40 -12.66 -39.90
N THR A 48 16.79 -11.67 -39.10
CA THR A 48 17.12 -10.31 -39.59
C THR A 48 18.58 -9.98 -39.30
N VAL A 49 19.27 -9.38 -40.25
CA VAL A 49 20.59 -8.76 -40.05
C VAL A 49 20.41 -7.24 -40.05
N ASP A 50 20.83 -6.58 -38.97
CA ASP A 50 20.86 -5.11 -38.84
C ASP A 50 22.17 -4.61 -38.24
N ALA A 51 22.42 -3.31 -38.35
CA ALA A 51 23.62 -2.66 -37.80
C ALA A 51 23.57 -2.68 -36.26
N SER A 52 24.70 -2.99 -35.63
CA SER A 52 24.85 -2.98 -34.18
C SER A 52 26.33 -2.98 -33.84
N ASP A 53 26.84 -1.85 -33.35
CA ASP A 53 28.24 -1.72 -32.93
C ASP A 53 28.40 -2.28 -31.50
N ARG A 54 29.21 -3.34 -31.35
CA ARG A 54 29.48 -3.99 -30.06
C ARG A 54 30.92 -4.49 -29.99
N THR A 55 31.46 -4.60 -28.77
CA THR A 55 32.77 -5.20 -28.50
C THR A 55 32.62 -6.37 -27.53
N SER A 56 33.32 -7.49 -27.73
CA SER A 56 33.32 -8.62 -26.79
C SER A 56 34.26 -8.38 -25.59
N ASP A 57 34.14 -9.20 -24.55
CA ASP A 57 35.10 -9.29 -23.44
C ASP A 57 36.48 -9.83 -23.85
N ARG A 58 36.63 -10.27 -25.10
CA ARG A 58 37.89 -10.57 -25.78
C ARG A 58 38.40 -9.43 -26.67
N GLY A 59 37.65 -8.34 -26.80
CA GLY A 59 38.02 -7.19 -27.62
C GLY A 59 37.61 -7.28 -29.09
N ASP A 60 36.83 -8.28 -29.48
CA ASP A 60 36.34 -8.41 -30.85
C ASP A 60 35.26 -7.37 -31.16
N VAL A 61 35.42 -6.61 -32.24
CA VAL A 61 34.45 -5.58 -32.64
C VAL A 61 33.53 -6.09 -33.74
N TYR A 62 32.23 -5.90 -33.51
CA TYR A 62 31.14 -6.23 -34.44
C TYR A 62 30.42 -4.97 -34.88
N THR A 63 30.06 -4.90 -36.16
CA THR A 63 29.29 -3.77 -36.73
C THR A 63 27.85 -4.16 -37.09
N GLN A 64 27.54 -5.46 -37.07
CA GLN A 64 26.20 -5.98 -37.35
C GLN A 64 25.87 -7.12 -36.40
N ARG A 65 24.57 -7.45 -36.31
CA ARG A 65 24.07 -8.60 -35.55
C ARG A 65 23.05 -9.40 -36.36
N ILE A 66 22.91 -10.66 -36.01
CA ILE A 66 21.85 -11.55 -36.50
C ILE A 66 20.77 -11.66 -35.43
N LYS A 67 19.59 -11.09 -35.68
CA LYS A 67 18.41 -11.20 -34.82
C LYS A 67 17.63 -12.46 -35.17
N LEU A 68 17.57 -13.43 -34.25
CA LEU A 68 16.80 -14.66 -34.44
C LEU A 68 15.27 -14.43 -34.39
N ASN A 69 14.81 -13.24 -33.96
CA ASN A 69 13.41 -12.78 -34.02
C ASN A 69 12.38 -13.65 -33.25
N GLY A 70 12.81 -14.44 -32.28
CA GLY A 70 11.96 -15.22 -31.38
C GLY A 70 12.53 -16.61 -31.10
N ALA A 71 11.72 -17.48 -30.48
CA ALA A 71 12.06 -18.88 -30.31
C ALA A 71 12.40 -19.54 -31.66
N GLY A 72 13.43 -20.40 -31.65
CA GLY A 72 13.90 -21.15 -32.81
C GLY A 72 13.80 -22.66 -32.65
N ALA A 73 13.93 -23.35 -33.77
CA ALA A 73 13.88 -24.80 -33.87
C ALA A 73 14.86 -25.28 -34.96
N ALA A 74 15.09 -26.58 -35.06
CA ALA A 74 15.99 -27.19 -36.05
C ALA A 74 15.75 -26.72 -37.51
N THR A 75 14.55 -26.23 -37.82
CA THR A 75 14.15 -25.79 -39.17
C THR A 75 14.07 -24.28 -39.36
N ASN A 76 14.13 -23.45 -38.31
CA ASN A 76 13.96 -22.00 -38.42
C ASN A 76 14.49 -21.24 -37.19
N ARG A 77 14.95 -19.99 -37.39
CA ARG A 77 15.46 -19.08 -36.35
C ARG A 77 16.59 -19.70 -35.51
N ALA A 78 17.47 -20.43 -36.17
CA ALA A 78 18.54 -21.20 -35.53
C ALA A 78 19.84 -21.18 -36.36
N LEU A 79 20.96 -21.56 -35.76
CA LEU A 79 22.24 -21.79 -36.41
C LEU A 79 22.58 -23.29 -36.33
N ALA A 80 22.49 -24.01 -37.44
CA ALA A 80 22.76 -25.45 -37.49
C ALA A 80 24.20 -25.75 -37.97
N PHE A 81 24.84 -26.77 -37.40
CA PHE A 81 26.21 -27.18 -37.76
C PHE A 81 26.43 -28.69 -37.46
N THR A 82 27.58 -29.24 -37.85
CA THR A 82 27.96 -30.64 -37.59
C THR A 82 29.41 -30.72 -37.12
N VAL A 83 29.66 -31.59 -36.14
CA VAL A 83 31.00 -31.86 -35.60
C VAL A 83 31.35 -33.34 -35.76
N ASP A 84 32.61 -33.62 -36.06
CA ASP A 84 33.11 -35.00 -36.30
C ASP A 84 33.64 -35.68 -35.02
N ALA A 85 33.76 -34.94 -33.92
CA ALA A 85 34.14 -35.38 -32.58
C ALA A 85 33.56 -34.40 -31.53
N ALA A 86 33.84 -34.62 -30.25
CA ALA A 86 33.50 -33.64 -29.21
C ALA A 86 34.21 -32.30 -29.51
N ALA A 87 33.49 -31.19 -29.39
CA ALA A 87 33.96 -29.84 -29.70
C ALA A 87 33.25 -28.80 -28.84
N GLU A 88 33.76 -27.57 -28.83
CA GLU A 88 33.09 -26.42 -28.21
C GLU A 88 32.68 -25.42 -29.28
N VAL A 89 31.57 -24.74 -29.07
CA VAL A 89 31.11 -23.65 -29.92
C VAL A 89 31.19 -22.35 -29.15
N LEU A 90 32.15 -21.51 -29.51
CA LEU A 90 32.25 -20.15 -29.01
C LEU A 90 31.13 -19.32 -29.62
N VAL A 91 30.42 -18.55 -28.80
CA VAL A 91 29.38 -17.62 -29.26
C VAL A 91 29.49 -16.27 -28.55
N HIS A 92 29.21 -15.20 -29.31
CA HIS A 92 29.00 -13.85 -28.77
C HIS A 92 27.56 -13.44 -29.02
N THR A 93 26.78 -13.36 -27.96
CA THR A 93 25.35 -13.09 -28.06
C THR A 93 24.85 -12.12 -27.02
N ARG A 94 23.76 -11.42 -27.36
CA ARG A 94 22.98 -10.59 -26.45
C ARG A 94 21.51 -10.89 -26.63
N SER A 95 20.73 -10.62 -25.60
CA SER A 95 19.29 -10.60 -25.68
C SER A 95 18.80 -9.63 -26.77
N GLY A 96 17.69 -9.98 -27.41
CA GLY A 96 16.92 -9.05 -28.25
C GLY A 96 16.08 -8.05 -27.45
N SER A 97 16.15 -8.05 -26.12
CA SER A 97 15.43 -7.17 -25.18
C SER A 97 16.32 -6.71 -24.02
N THR A 98 15.77 -5.89 -23.11
CA THR A 98 16.43 -5.42 -21.88
C THR A 98 16.46 -6.44 -20.73
N ALA A 99 16.13 -7.70 -21.01
CA ALA A 99 16.13 -8.82 -20.07
C ALA A 99 17.05 -9.93 -20.58
N ASP A 100 17.76 -10.62 -19.69
CA ASP A 100 18.63 -11.74 -20.04
C ASP A 100 17.84 -12.86 -20.73
N ARG A 101 18.47 -13.53 -21.70
CA ARG A 101 17.90 -14.64 -22.45
C ARG A 101 18.88 -15.80 -22.46
N ALA A 102 18.46 -16.92 -23.02
CA ALA A 102 19.32 -18.08 -23.21
C ALA A 102 19.55 -18.31 -24.71
N LEU A 103 20.76 -18.68 -25.05
CA LEU A 103 21.09 -19.27 -26.34
C LEU A 103 21.42 -20.74 -26.10
N THR A 104 20.59 -21.63 -26.61
CA THR A 104 20.65 -23.06 -26.28
C THR A 104 21.13 -23.86 -27.47
N LEU A 105 22.09 -24.75 -27.21
CA LEU A 105 22.52 -25.81 -28.12
C LEU A 105 21.56 -26.99 -28.00
N TYR A 106 21.07 -27.46 -29.13
CA TYR A 106 20.20 -28.63 -29.24
C TYR A 106 20.85 -29.69 -30.13
N ASP A 107 20.63 -30.96 -29.80
CA ASP A 107 20.98 -32.06 -30.70
C ASP A 107 20.02 -32.14 -31.90
N ALA A 108 20.29 -33.03 -32.85
CA ALA A 108 19.46 -33.24 -34.04
C ALA A 108 18.00 -33.63 -33.74
N THR A 109 17.68 -34.09 -32.52
CA THR A 109 16.31 -34.45 -32.10
C THR A 109 15.55 -33.26 -31.51
N GLY A 110 16.23 -32.14 -31.25
CA GLY A 110 15.68 -30.97 -30.58
C GLY A 110 15.76 -31.05 -29.05
N THR A 111 16.57 -31.96 -28.51
CA THR A 111 16.85 -32.04 -27.07
C THR A 111 17.95 -31.05 -26.71
N ALA A 112 17.75 -30.25 -25.66
CA ALA A 112 18.76 -29.30 -25.20
C ALA A 112 19.99 -30.05 -24.66
N VAL A 113 21.18 -29.62 -25.09
CA VAL A 113 22.48 -30.24 -24.79
C VAL A 113 23.28 -29.34 -23.86
N ASP A 114 23.30 -28.05 -24.17
CA ASP A 114 23.99 -27.03 -23.39
C ASP A 114 23.32 -25.66 -23.60
N SER A 115 23.51 -24.72 -22.70
CA SER A 115 22.91 -23.39 -22.80
C SER A 115 23.80 -22.35 -22.16
N VAL A 116 23.93 -21.21 -22.85
CA VAL A 116 24.70 -20.07 -22.37
C VAL A 116 23.81 -18.83 -22.29
N PRO A 117 24.09 -17.92 -21.34
CA PRO A 117 23.33 -16.68 -21.24
C PRO A 117 23.59 -15.78 -22.45
N ALA A 118 22.53 -15.23 -23.00
CA ALA A 118 22.52 -14.07 -23.87
C ALA A 118 22.02 -12.88 -23.06
N LEU A 119 22.93 -12.21 -22.34
CA LEU A 119 22.60 -11.15 -21.39
C LEU A 119 21.86 -9.98 -22.06
N ALA A 120 21.06 -9.25 -21.27
CA ALA A 120 20.35 -8.03 -21.63
C ALA A 120 21.29 -7.09 -22.38
N ASP A 121 20.77 -6.40 -23.39
CA ASP A 121 21.55 -5.49 -24.21
C ASP A 121 21.72 -4.14 -23.50
N ASP A 122 22.54 -4.13 -22.45
CA ASP A 122 22.95 -2.95 -21.67
C ASP A 122 24.14 -2.28 -22.35
N GLY A 123 23.88 -1.19 -23.07
CA GLY A 123 24.71 -0.64 -24.15
C GLY A 123 26.21 -0.43 -23.87
N ASP A 124 26.60 -0.43 -22.60
CA ASP A 124 27.93 -0.09 -22.12
C ASP A 124 28.78 -1.30 -21.70
N LEU A 125 28.21 -2.51 -21.69
CA LEU A 125 28.91 -3.74 -21.31
C LEU A 125 29.46 -4.51 -22.53
N PRO A 126 30.69 -5.05 -22.46
CA PRO A 126 31.20 -5.96 -23.49
C PRO A 126 30.35 -7.23 -23.62
N ILE A 127 30.23 -7.79 -24.84
CA ILE A 127 29.58 -9.09 -25.04
C ILE A 127 30.45 -10.19 -24.45
N ALA A 128 29.91 -10.99 -23.53
CA ALA A 128 30.64 -12.10 -22.94
C ALA A 128 31.00 -13.17 -24.00
N THR A 129 32.17 -13.77 -23.84
CA THR A 129 32.57 -14.97 -24.58
C THR A 129 32.00 -16.19 -23.90
N GLU A 130 31.07 -16.84 -24.59
CA GLU A 130 30.40 -18.03 -24.08
C GLU A 130 30.77 -19.25 -24.92
N TYR A 131 30.79 -20.43 -24.29
CA TYR A 131 31.11 -21.69 -24.96
C TYR A 131 29.98 -22.70 -24.74
N LEU A 132 29.48 -23.26 -25.84
CA LEU A 132 28.51 -24.35 -25.85
C LEU A 132 29.20 -25.67 -26.15
N SER A 133 29.07 -26.65 -25.26
CA SER A 133 29.71 -27.97 -25.38
C SER A 133 28.91 -28.90 -26.28
N ALA A 134 29.50 -29.32 -27.41
CA ALA A 134 29.00 -30.41 -28.24
C ALA A 134 29.75 -31.72 -27.87
N PRO A 135 29.16 -32.62 -27.06
CA PRO A 135 29.91 -33.66 -26.35
C PRO A 135 30.36 -34.84 -27.22
N ALA A 136 29.88 -34.96 -28.46
CA ALA A 136 30.21 -36.06 -29.37
C ALA A 136 30.00 -35.66 -30.83
N ALA A 137 30.48 -36.51 -31.75
CA ALA A 137 30.22 -36.37 -33.17
C ALA A 137 28.71 -36.38 -33.47
N GLY A 138 28.21 -35.39 -34.20
CA GLY A 138 26.79 -35.24 -34.47
C GLY A 138 26.41 -33.91 -35.12
N THR A 139 25.13 -33.80 -35.52
CA THR A 139 24.52 -32.55 -36.00
C THR A 139 23.82 -31.86 -34.85
N TYR A 140 24.04 -30.56 -34.72
CA TYR A 140 23.49 -29.72 -33.67
C TYR A 140 22.90 -28.44 -34.26
N PHE A 141 22.07 -27.74 -33.48
CA PHE A 141 21.67 -26.38 -33.80
C PHE A 141 21.57 -25.52 -32.55
N ILE A 142 21.85 -24.23 -32.71
CA ILE A 142 21.79 -23.22 -31.65
C ILE A 142 20.58 -22.34 -31.91
N ALA A 143 19.71 -22.20 -30.92
CA ALA A 143 18.51 -21.38 -31.02
C ALA A 143 18.14 -20.80 -29.66
N SER A 144 17.35 -19.73 -29.68
CA SER A 144 16.70 -19.27 -28.46
C SER A 144 15.47 -20.15 -28.14
N PRO A 145 15.26 -20.53 -26.86
CA PRO A 145 14.12 -21.36 -26.46
C PRO A 145 12.78 -20.63 -26.50
N ALA A 146 12.75 -19.31 -26.29
CA ALA A 146 11.50 -18.58 -26.06
C ALA A 146 11.37 -17.24 -26.81
N SER A 147 12.46 -16.46 -26.92
CA SER A 147 12.38 -15.06 -27.42
C SER A 147 13.55 -14.68 -28.32
N GLY A 148 13.61 -13.46 -28.84
CA GLY A 148 14.69 -13.04 -29.75
C GLY A 148 16.04 -12.98 -29.04
N VAL A 149 17.06 -13.60 -29.63
CA VAL A 149 18.48 -13.43 -29.27
C VAL A 149 19.21 -12.87 -30.49
N ASN A 150 20.15 -11.97 -30.22
CA ASN A 150 21.04 -11.35 -31.18
C ASN A 150 22.38 -12.10 -31.15
N VAL A 151 22.78 -12.67 -32.28
CA VAL A 151 24.07 -13.35 -32.45
C VAL A 151 25.02 -12.46 -33.22
N TYR A 152 26.19 -12.20 -32.66
CA TYR A 152 27.24 -11.39 -33.28
C TYR A 152 28.30 -12.27 -33.93
N TYR A 153 28.65 -13.39 -33.27
CA TYR A 153 29.68 -14.30 -33.72
C TYR A 153 29.43 -15.74 -33.25
N ALA A 154 29.84 -16.73 -34.05
CA ALA A 154 29.89 -18.13 -33.66
C ALA A 154 31.03 -18.89 -34.35
N GLU A 155 31.75 -19.74 -33.63
CA GLU A 155 32.90 -20.53 -34.13
C GLU A 155 32.94 -21.92 -33.47
N ILE A 156 33.17 -22.97 -34.27
CA ILE A 156 33.45 -24.32 -33.74
C ILE A 156 34.95 -24.41 -33.46
N THR A 157 35.31 -24.71 -32.21
CA THR A 157 36.70 -24.81 -31.73
C THR A 157 36.99 -26.22 -31.21
N ASP A 158 38.26 -26.61 -31.22
CA ASP A 158 38.73 -27.90 -30.67
C ASP A 158 39.01 -27.85 -29.16
N GLY A 159 38.63 -26.75 -28.49
CA GLY A 159 38.92 -26.51 -27.07
C GLY A 159 40.39 -26.22 -26.77
N SER A 160 41.24 -25.92 -27.76
CA SER A 160 42.64 -25.57 -27.52
C SER A 160 42.76 -24.15 -26.92
N THR A 161 43.11 -24.08 -25.63
CA THR A 161 43.44 -22.84 -24.95
C THR A 161 44.78 -22.31 -25.47
N VAL A 162 44.84 -21.00 -25.79
CA VAL A 162 46.11 -20.31 -26.06
C VAL A 162 47.04 -20.47 -24.84
N ASP A 163 48.31 -20.83 -25.05
CA ASP A 163 49.30 -20.93 -23.98
C ASP A 163 49.58 -19.51 -23.43
N ARG A 164 49.00 -19.19 -22.27
CA ARG A 164 49.11 -17.86 -21.62
C ARG A 164 50.03 -17.90 -20.41
N ALA A 165 50.68 -16.78 -20.11
CA ALA A 165 51.39 -16.62 -18.84
C ALA A 165 50.40 -16.79 -17.65
N PRO A 166 50.80 -17.43 -16.53
CA PRO A 166 49.93 -17.57 -15.35
C PRO A 166 49.44 -16.21 -14.89
N TRP A 167 48.14 -16.07 -14.58
CA TRP A 167 47.57 -14.78 -14.17
C TRP A 167 48.23 -14.19 -12.92
N SER A 168 48.64 -15.05 -11.99
CA SER A 168 49.45 -14.67 -10.81
C SER A 168 50.83 -14.08 -11.13
N GLY A 169 51.31 -14.23 -12.38
CA GLY A 169 52.56 -13.65 -12.87
C GLY A 169 52.39 -12.39 -13.70
N VAL A 170 51.16 -11.94 -13.95
CA VAL A 170 50.88 -10.68 -14.66
C VAL A 170 50.98 -9.53 -13.66
N GLU A 171 51.75 -8.50 -14.00
CA GLU A 171 51.87 -7.31 -13.16
C GLU A 171 50.57 -6.49 -13.18
N ALA A 172 50.19 -5.95 -12.02
CA ALA A 172 49.04 -5.06 -11.93
C ALA A 172 49.27 -3.80 -12.78
N PRO A 173 48.21 -3.25 -13.40
CA PRO A 173 48.34 -2.05 -14.20
C PRO A 173 48.78 -0.87 -13.31
N VAL A 174 49.38 0.13 -13.93
CA VAL A 174 49.75 1.40 -13.32
C VAL A 174 49.08 2.51 -14.10
N VAL A 175 48.42 3.44 -13.42
CA VAL A 175 47.92 4.67 -14.04
C VAL A 175 49.12 5.59 -14.25
N ASP A 176 49.51 5.79 -15.51
CA ASP A 176 50.64 6.64 -15.89
C ASP A 176 50.28 8.14 -15.79
N GLY A 177 48.99 8.46 -15.93
CA GLY A 177 48.49 9.82 -15.81
C GLY A 177 47.03 9.96 -16.23
N VAL A 178 46.39 11.01 -15.73
CA VAL A 178 45.03 11.41 -16.09
C VAL A 178 45.07 12.83 -16.64
N ALA A 179 44.51 13.02 -17.83
CA ALA A 179 44.43 14.33 -18.47
C ALA A 179 43.01 14.56 -19.01
N VAL A 180 42.60 15.81 -19.18
CA VAL A 180 41.37 16.11 -19.92
C VAL A 180 41.54 15.66 -21.38
N ASP A 181 40.53 15.03 -21.96
CA ASP A 181 40.57 14.62 -23.35
C ASP A 181 40.65 15.86 -24.26
N ALA A 182 41.67 15.89 -25.12
CA ALA A 182 41.86 17.00 -26.05
C ALA A 182 40.80 17.01 -27.17
N GLY A 183 40.13 15.89 -27.44
CA GLY A 183 39.05 15.77 -28.42
C GLY A 183 37.65 16.00 -27.83
N ASP A 184 37.49 15.79 -26.52
CA ASP A 184 36.24 15.97 -25.79
C ASP A 184 36.50 16.43 -24.34
N PRO A 185 36.56 17.75 -24.09
CA PRO A 185 36.94 18.27 -22.78
C PRO A 185 36.02 17.86 -21.63
N SER A 186 34.84 17.28 -21.90
CA SER A 186 33.93 16.74 -20.88
C SER A 186 34.41 15.41 -20.29
N ARG A 187 35.51 14.88 -20.82
CA ARG A 187 36.06 13.58 -20.45
C ARG A 187 37.49 13.68 -19.95
N LEU A 188 37.87 12.70 -19.17
CA LEU A 188 39.23 12.43 -18.74
C LEU A 188 39.80 11.25 -19.52
N VAL A 189 40.97 11.41 -20.12
CA VAL A 189 41.77 10.31 -20.67
C VAL A 189 42.75 9.83 -19.62
N VAL A 190 42.60 8.56 -19.26
CA VAL A 190 43.44 7.81 -18.34
C VAL A 190 44.45 7.04 -19.15
N SER A 191 45.71 7.46 -19.11
CA SER A 191 46.84 6.69 -19.64
C SER A 191 47.31 5.67 -18.61
N TYR A 192 47.55 4.43 -19.05
CA TYR A 192 47.98 3.35 -18.17
C TYR A 192 49.04 2.46 -18.83
N THR A 193 49.90 1.88 -18.00
CA THR A 193 50.80 0.79 -18.34
C THR A 193 50.21 -0.49 -17.76
N GLY A 194 50.04 -1.50 -18.60
CA GLY A 194 49.41 -2.76 -18.25
C GLY A 194 49.31 -3.61 -19.51
N VAL A 195 49.87 -4.83 -19.47
CA VAL A 195 49.95 -5.69 -20.65
C VAL A 195 48.55 -6.21 -20.98
N LEU A 196 48.05 -5.89 -22.16
CA LEU A 196 46.91 -6.57 -22.78
C LEU A 196 47.40 -7.51 -23.89
N GLY A 197 46.82 -8.71 -23.96
CA GLY A 197 47.14 -9.77 -24.92
C GLY A 197 47.54 -11.09 -24.25
N THR A 198 48.23 -11.94 -25.01
CA THR A 198 48.60 -13.32 -24.58
C THR A 198 49.32 -13.39 -23.23
N ASP A 199 50.25 -12.46 -22.98
CA ASP A 199 51.04 -12.36 -21.75
C ASP A 199 50.39 -11.52 -20.63
N GLY A 200 49.17 -10.98 -20.84
CA GLY A 200 48.52 -10.01 -19.94
C GLY A 200 47.00 -10.11 -19.89
N GLY A 201 46.28 -9.05 -19.52
CA GLY A 201 44.81 -9.03 -19.49
C GLY A 201 44.19 -9.10 -20.89
N ASP A 202 42.88 -9.35 -20.95
CA ASP A 202 42.09 -9.24 -22.19
C ASP A 202 41.50 -7.84 -22.37
N VAL A 203 41.10 -7.21 -21.25
CA VAL A 203 40.52 -5.87 -21.23
C VAL A 203 41.13 -5.07 -20.10
N ALA A 204 41.42 -3.80 -20.35
CA ALA A 204 41.73 -2.82 -19.31
C ALA A 204 40.49 -1.94 -19.08
N ARG A 205 40.06 -1.81 -17.83
CA ARG A 205 38.94 -0.96 -17.41
C ARG A 205 39.44 0.15 -16.52
N ALA A 206 39.09 1.40 -16.79
CA ALA A 206 39.31 2.49 -15.85
C ALA A 206 38.03 2.73 -15.05
N VAL A 207 38.16 3.00 -13.76
CA VAL A 207 37.07 3.27 -12.82
C VAL A 207 37.31 4.61 -12.17
N LEU A 208 36.37 5.55 -12.34
CA LEU A 208 36.39 6.87 -11.73
C LEU A 208 35.69 6.84 -10.37
N TYR A 209 36.32 7.43 -9.37
CA TYR A 209 35.79 7.59 -8.01
C TYR A 209 35.67 9.08 -7.66
N ASP A 210 34.58 9.45 -6.99
CA ASP A 210 34.45 10.79 -6.41
C ASP A 210 35.24 10.96 -5.09
N ALA A 211 35.10 12.13 -4.46
CA ALA A 211 35.81 12.48 -3.23
C ALA A 211 35.45 11.59 -2.02
N ASP A 212 34.26 10.97 -2.03
CA ASP A 212 33.80 10.04 -0.99
C ASP A 212 34.21 8.59 -1.29
N GLY A 213 34.86 8.36 -2.43
CA GLY A 213 35.34 7.06 -2.88
C GLY A 213 34.28 6.21 -3.59
N THR A 214 33.16 6.81 -3.99
CA THR A 214 32.06 6.18 -4.72
C THR A 214 32.41 6.10 -6.20
N VAL A 215 32.07 4.98 -6.85
CA VAL A 215 32.27 4.86 -8.31
C VAL A 215 31.26 5.73 -9.05
N VAL A 216 31.75 6.63 -9.90
CA VAL A 216 30.91 7.58 -10.66
C VAL A 216 30.98 7.41 -12.17
N ASP A 217 32.01 6.75 -12.70
CA ASP A 217 32.08 6.38 -14.12
C ASP A 217 33.03 5.19 -14.38
N ARG A 218 32.85 4.51 -15.53
CA ARG A 218 33.71 3.40 -15.99
C ARG A 218 33.92 3.46 -17.50
N GLY A 219 35.11 3.07 -17.94
CA GLY A 219 35.46 2.95 -19.36
C GLY A 219 36.41 1.78 -19.60
N PHE A 220 36.59 1.33 -20.83
CA PHE A 220 37.51 0.23 -21.12
C PHE A 220 38.20 0.31 -22.49
N THR A 221 39.26 -0.47 -22.65
CA THR A 221 39.92 -0.77 -23.94
C THR A 221 40.40 -2.22 -23.95
N ALA A 222 40.43 -2.82 -25.13
CA ALA A 222 40.92 -4.18 -25.36
C ALA A 222 42.05 -4.22 -26.40
N THR A 223 42.73 -3.08 -26.61
CA THR A 223 43.81 -3.01 -27.59
C THR A 223 45.08 -3.65 -27.03
N ASP A 224 45.52 -4.74 -27.65
CA ASP A 224 46.77 -5.42 -27.31
C ASP A 224 47.97 -4.47 -27.24
N GLY A 225 48.77 -4.63 -26.19
CA GLY A 225 49.97 -3.83 -25.99
C GLY A 225 50.33 -3.64 -24.53
N PRO A 226 51.52 -3.09 -24.24
CA PRO A 226 51.99 -2.90 -22.87
C PRO A 226 51.38 -1.67 -22.16
N ARG A 227 50.59 -0.85 -22.88
CA ARG A 227 50.03 0.42 -22.40
C ARG A 227 48.84 0.83 -23.25
N GLY A 228 47.96 1.64 -22.69
CA GLY A 228 46.79 2.16 -23.39
C GLY A 228 46.25 3.45 -22.79
N THR A 229 45.14 3.91 -23.34
CA THR A 229 44.38 5.06 -22.85
C THR A 229 42.90 4.70 -22.78
N ILE A 230 42.21 5.12 -21.71
CA ILE A 230 40.78 4.88 -21.48
C ILE A 230 40.12 6.22 -21.13
N ALA A 231 39.04 6.58 -21.81
CA ALA A 231 38.33 7.83 -21.56
C ALA A 231 37.14 7.62 -20.60
N LEU A 232 37.02 8.50 -19.60
CA LEU A 232 36.00 8.52 -18.54
C LEU A 232 35.26 9.87 -18.54
N THR A 233 34.00 9.92 -18.12
CA THR A 233 33.13 11.10 -18.09
C THR A 233 32.73 11.42 -16.65
N PRO A 234 33.38 12.38 -15.99
CA PRO A 234 33.01 12.77 -14.63
C PRO A 234 31.62 13.42 -14.56
N PRO A 235 30.82 13.18 -13.49
CA PRO A 235 29.44 13.71 -13.39
C PRO A 235 29.37 15.21 -13.08
N GLY A 236 30.47 15.82 -12.62
CA GLY A 236 30.56 17.25 -12.29
C GLY A 236 32.02 17.72 -12.17
N SER A 237 32.22 19.00 -11.92
CA SER A 237 33.49 19.59 -11.54
C SER A 237 33.90 19.12 -10.15
N GLY A 238 35.16 18.74 -10.01
CA GLY A 238 35.65 18.18 -8.76
C GLY A 238 37.01 17.55 -8.90
N THR A 239 37.51 17.02 -7.79
CA THR A 239 38.69 16.15 -7.79
C THR A 239 38.20 14.72 -7.66
N TYR A 240 38.70 13.85 -8.53
CA TYR A 240 38.34 12.44 -8.59
C TYR A 240 39.56 11.58 -8.27
N GLU A 241 39.35 10.29 -8.11
CA GLU A 241 40.43 9.29 -8.19
C GLU A 241 40.13 8.31 -9.30
N VAL A 242 41.16 7.73 -9.92
CA VAL A 242 40.99 6.68 -10.91
C VAL A 242 41.84 5.47 -10.58
N ALA A 243 41.29 4.28 -10.81
CA ALA A 243 42.07 3.05 -10.88
C ALA A 243 41.85 2.39 -12.24
N VAL A 244 42.87 1.67 -12.72
CA VAL A 244 42.75 0.80 -13.89
C VAL A 244 42.79 -0.65 -13.44
N GLN A 245 41.96 -1.47 -14.05
CA GLN A 245 41.81 -2.90 -13.79
C GLN A 245 42.10 -3.67 -15.06
N LEU A 246 43.00 -4.63 -15.02
CA LEU A 246 43.14 -5.64 -16.08
C LEU A 246 42.26 -6.83 -15.71
N THR A 247 41.36 -7.20 -16.62
CA THR A 247 40.55 -8.41 -16.51
C THR A 247 40.96 -9.40 -17.58
N ARG A 248 40.94 -10.68 -17.24
CA ARG A 248 41.21 -11.78 -18.16
C ARG A 248 40.04 -12.76 -18.08
N SER A 249 39.50 -13.16 -19.23
CA SER A 249 38.41 -14.13 -19.31
C SER A 249 38.82 -15.44 -18.63
N GLY A 250 37.96 -15.93 -17.73
CA GLY A 250 38.20 -17.11 -16.89
C GLY A 250 38.94 -16.86 -15.57
N GLU A 251 39.43 -15.65 -15.31
CA GLU A 251 40.06 -15.28 -14.03
C GLU A 251 39.07 -14.51 -13.14
N ALA A 252 38.96 -14.90 -11.86
CA ALA A 252 37.97 -14.33 -10.95
C ALA A 252 38.31 -12.90 -10.50
N ASP A 253 39.60 -12.61 -10.32
CA ASP A 253 40.08 -11.34 -9.78
C ASP A 253 40.72 -10.47 -10.85
N ALA A 254 40.30 -9.20 -10.91
CA ALA A 254 40.95 -8.20 -11.73
C ALA A 254 42.23 -7.69 -11.06
N LEU A 255 43.31 -7.53 -11.83
CA LEU A 255 44.51 -6.88 -11.35
C LEU A 255 44.28 -5.37 -11.37
N THR A 256 44.27 -4.74 -10.20
CA THR A 256 43.89 -3.32 -10.05
C THR A 256 45.11 -2.47 -9.68
N SER A 257 45.23 -1.29 -10.29
CA SER A 257 46.25 -0.30 -9.95
C SER A 257 46.00 0.33 -8.59
N GLU A 258 47.00 1.02 -8.03
CA GLU A 258 46.71 2.04 -7.01
C GLU A 258 45.77 3.11 -7.57
N ARG A 259 44.93 3.69 -6.70
CA ARG A 259 44.10 4.85 -7.07
C ARG A 259 44.99 6.08 -7.22
N VAL A 260 44.80 6.80 -8.31
CA VAL A 260 45.51 8.05 -8.59
C VAL A 260 44.50 9.19 -8.60
N THR A 261 44.69 10.16 -7.70
CA THR A 261 43.89 11.39 -7.68
C THR A 261 44.09 12.15 -8.99
N THR A 262 42.99 12.57 -9.61
CA THR A 262 43.00 13.43 -10.78
C THR A 262 43.45 14.83 -10.39
N GLY A 263 43.87 15.65 -11.36
CA GLY A 263 43.83 17.11 -11.14
C GLY A 263 42.39 17.57 -10.91
N ALA A 264 42.19 18.83 -10.50
CA ALA A 264 40.86 19.42 -10.47
C ALA A 264 40.27 19.37 -11.90
N PHE A 265 39.22 18.56 -12.07
CA PHE A 265 38.44 18.49 -13.29
C PHE A 265 37.37 19.57 -13.23
N ALA A 266 37.29 20.36 -14.29
CA ALA A 266 36.19 21.27 -14.50
C ALA A 266 35.34 20.69 -15.63
N LEU A 267 34.10 20.32 -15.33
CA LEU A 267 33.15 19.93 -16.37
C LEU A 267 33.01 21.14 -17.31
N PRO A 268 33.22 21.01 -18.62
CA PRO A 268 33.03 22.12 -19.53
C PRO A 268 31.59 22.61 -19.41
N LEU A 269 31.45 23.89 -19.14
CA LEU A 269 30.14 24.51 -19.10
C LEU A 269 29.51 24.33 -20.49
N VAL A 270 28.24 23.92 -20.52
CA VAL A 270 27.49 23.76 -21.77
C VAL A 270 26.55 24.92 -21.97
N GLY A 271 26.28 25.24 -23.22
CA GLY A 271 25.30 26.26 -23.56
C GLY A 271 23.88 25.85 -23.17
N PRO A 272 23.09 26.72 -22.51
CA PRO A 272 21.70 26.41 -22.15
C PRO A 272 20.83 26.10 -23.37
N GLN A 273 19.87 25.19 -23.20
CA GLN A 273 18.81 24.96 -24.19
C GLN A 273 17.64 25.89 -23.89
N SER A 274 17.35 26.81 -24.81
CA SER A 274 16.20 27.70 -24.69
C SER A 274 14.89 26.92 -24.80
N SER A 275 13.98 27.12 -23.85
CA SER A 275 12.65 26.50 -23.80
C SER A 275 11.58 27.38 -24.42
N GLY A 276 11.85 28.67 -24.59
CA GLY A 276 10.94 29.57 -25.29
C GLY A 276 11.41 31.02 -25.27
N ALA A 277 10.75 31.84 -26.08
CA ALA A 277 10.84 33.29 -26.01
C ALA A 277 9.48 33.89 -26.33
N LEU A 278 9.04 34.84 -25.52
CA LEU A 278 7.74 35.51 -25.64
C LEU A 278 7.95 37.01 -25.55
N THR A 279 7.40 37.78 -26.50
CA THR A 279 7.35 39.24 -26.36
C THR A 279 6.51 39.61 -25.13
N SER A 280 7.12 39.91 -23.99
CA SER A 280 6.41 40.12 -22.71
C SER A 280 5.93 41.55 -22.48
N ALA A 281 6.50 42.54 -23.17
CA ALA A 281 6.02 43.92 -23.11
C ALA A 281 6.28 44.67 -24.41
N ILE A 282 5.48 45.70 -24.72
CA ILE A 282 5.80 46.69 -25.77
C ILE A 282 5.55 48.09 -25.21
N THR A 283 6.62 48.87 -25.02
CA THR A 283 6.55 50.25 -24.52
C THR A 283 7.21 51.21 -25.51
N ALA A 284 6.49 52.28 -25.88
CA ALA A 284 6.97 53.33 -26.78
C ALA A 284 7.59 52.80 -28.12
N GLY A 285 7.04 51.71 -28.67
CA GLY A 285 7.49 51.11 -29.92
C GLY A 285 8.73 50.20 -29.78
N ARG A 286 9.08 49.79 -28.56
CA ARG A 286 10.12 48.80 -28.26
C ARG A 286 9.54 47.64 -27.48
N ALA A 287 9.91 46.43 -27.87
CA ALA A 287 9.51 45.20 -27.20
C ALA A 287 10.52 44.79 -26.12
N THR A 288 10.00 44.18 -25.06
CA THR A 288 10.73 43.28 -24.17
C THR A 288 10.35 41.87 -24.54
N VAL A 289 11.32 40.96 -24.62
CA VAL A 289 11.08 39.53 -24.81
C VAL A 289 11.61 38.78 -23.60
N THR A 290 10.74 38.06 -22.90
CA THR A 290 11.16 37.10 -21.88
C THR A 290 11.68 35.86 -22.58
N VAL A 291 12.93 35.53 -22.31
CA VAL A 291 13.61 34.33 -22.80
C VAL A 291 13.66 33.33 -21.65
N SER A 292 13.31 32.08 -21.92
CA SER A 292 13.33 30.98 -20.95
C SER A 292 14.24 29.86 -21.44
N TRP A 293 14.93 29.18 -20.52
CA TRP A 293 15.86 28.09 -20.82
C TRP A 293 15.89 27.01 -19.74
N ALA A 294 16.43 25.84 -20.09
CA ALA A 294 16.74 24.81 -19.11
C ALA A 294 17.97 25.20 -18.28
N ALA A 295 17.95 24.93 -16.98
CA ALA A 295 19.12 25.13 -16.12
C ALA A 295 20.31 24.31 -16.64
N VAL A 296 21.50 24.91 -16.63
CA VAL A 296 22.76 24.24 -16.93
C VAL A 296 23.42 23.84 -15.60
N PRO A 297 23.78 22.56 -15.44
CA PRO A 297 24.55 22.11 -14.27
C PRO A 297 25.79 22.98 -14.06
N GLU A 298 25.99 23.42 -12.81
CA GLU A 298 27.13 24.24 -12.37
C GLU A 298 27.20 25.67 -12.92
N ALA A 299 26.20 26.12 -13.67
CA ALA A 299 26.07 27.54 -13.99
C ALA A 299 25.69 28.33 -12.74
N GLU A 300 26.50 29.33 -12.41
CA GLU A 300 26.25 30.27 -11.31
C GLU A 300 25.34 31.40 -11.76
N THR A 301 25.52 31.88 -12.99
CA THR A 301 24.71 32.92 -13.62
C THR A 301 24.58 32.70 -15.14
N TYR A 302 23.71 33.47 -15.78
CA TYR A 302 23.52 33.46 -17.23
C TYR A 302 23.55 34.89 -17.80
N THR A 303 23.98 35.01 -19.05
CA THR A 303 23.86 36.21 -19.87
C THR A 303 23.03 35.92 -21.10
N VAL A 304 21.99 36.71 -21.35
CA VAL A 304 21.21 36.63 -22.59
C VAL A 304 21.79 37.59 -23.61
N GLN A 305 22.21 37.07 -24.76
CA GLN A 305 22.78 37.83 -25.87
C GLN A 305 21.80 37.89 -27.04
N THR A 306 21.80 39.03 -27.75
CA THR A 306 20.97 39.24 -28.94
C THR A 306 21.78 39.71 -30.13
N SER A 307 21.34 39.36 -31.35
CA SER A 307 21.89 39.84 -32.62
C SER A 307 20.76 40.18 -33.59
N ALA A 308 20.87 41.34 -34.25
CA ALA A 308 19.93 41.79 -35.28
C ALA A 308 20.50 41.48 -36.67
N ALA A 309 19.86 40.59 -37.43
CA ALA A 309 20.05 40.37 -38.87
C ALA A 309 21.50 40.50 -39.41
N GLY A 310 22.45 39.78 -38.81
CA GLY A 310 23.83 39.66 -39.30
C GLY A 310 24.86 40.60 -38.66
N THR A 311 24.55 41.20 -37.51
CA THR A 311 25.53 41.90 -36.65
C THR A 311 26.15 40.98 -35.60
N ASP A 312 27.19 41.46 -34.90
CA ASP A 312 27.74 40.77 -33.73
C ASP A 312 26.70 40.67 -32.59
N TYR A 313 26.83 39.64 -31.75
CA TYR A 313 26.01 39.49 -30.54
C TYR A 313 26.40 40.56 -29.50
N VAL A 314 25.39 41.11 -28.83
CA VAL A 314 25.55 42.03 -27.71
C VAL A 314 24.87 41.48 -26.47
N ASP A 315 25.50 41.67 -25.31
CA ASP A 315 24.92 41.32 -24.01
C ASP A 315 23.69 42.19 -23.77
N ALA A 316 22.53 41.54 -23.63
CA ALA A 316 21.25 42.21 -23.41
C ALA A 316 20.85 42.18 -21.93
N VAL A 317 21.13 41.07 -21.24
CA VAL A 317 20.94 40.90 -19.79
C VAL A 317 22.08 40.04 -19.25
N GLU A 318 22.77 40.49 -18.20
CA GLU A 318 23.91 39.79 -17.59
C GLU A 318 23.58 39.36 -16.15
N GLY A 319 24.25 38.32 -15.65
CA GLY A 319 24.24 37.95 -14.23
C GLY A 319 22.92 37.33 -13.73
N VAL A 320 22.13 36.72 -14.61
CA VAL A 320 20.83 36.12 -14.29
C VAL A 320 21.05 34.84 -13.48
N THR A 321 20.49 34.72 -12.28
CA THR A 321 20.59 33.51 -11.43
C THR A 321 19.44 32.51 -11.65
N GLY A 322 18.37 32.93 -12.32
CA GLY A 322 17.25 32.09 -12.72
C GLY A 322 17.36 31.54 -14.14
N THR A 323 16.29 30.88 -14.59
CA THR A 323 16.19 30.27 -15.93
C THR A 323 15.34 31.09 -16.90
N THR A 324 15.07 32.35 -16.55
CA THR A 324 14.33 33.30 -17.38
C THR A 324 14.95 34.70 -17.29
N ALA A 325 14.87 35.48 -18.36
CA ALA A 325 15.26 36.89 -18.34
C ALA A 325 14.55 37.73 -19.40
N ASP A 326 14.33 39.01 -19.06
CA ASP A 326 13.65 39.99 -19.89
C ASP A 326 14.62 40.80 -20.74
N VAL A 327 14.58 40.58 -22.06
CA VAL A 327 15.40 41.28 -23.03
C VAL A 327 14.65 42.49 -23.61
N ALA A 328 14.94 43.68 -23.08
CA ALA A 328 14.28 44.93 -23.47
C ALA A 328 14.89 45.60 -24.72
N GLY A 329 14.13 46.49 -25.38
CA GLY A 329 14.63 47.36 -26.45
C GLY A 329 14.56 46.78 -27.86
N LEU A 330 13.98 45.59 -28.03
CA LEU A 330 13.81 44.92 -29.31
C LEU A 330 12.78 45.64 -30.18
N VAL A 331 12.81 45.41 -31.50
CA VAL A 331 11.90 46.04 -32.46
C VAL A 331 10.75 45.07 -32.76
N PRO A 332 9.49 45.42 -32.47
CA PRO A 332 8.34 44.59 -32.83
C PRO A 332 8.28 44.29 -34.33
N GLY A 333 7.98 43.03 -34.69
CA GLY A 333 7.94 42.53 -36.07
C GLY A 333 9.32 42.24 -36.69
N ALA A 334 10.41 42.45 -35.95
CA ALA A 334 11.75 42.06 -36.37
C ALA A 334 12.16 40.72 -35.76
N THR A 335 13.05 40.03 -36.45
CA THR A 335 13.60 38.76 -36.00
C THR A 335 15.00 38.99 -35.44
N TYR A 336 15.26 38.45 -34.26
CA TYR A 336 16.57 38.44 -33.62
C TYR A 336 17.07 37.01 -33.50
N GLN A 337 18.39 36.85 -33.54
CA GLN A 337 19.01 35.64 -33.04
C GLN A 337 19.33 35.86 -31.57
N VAL A 338 18.83 34.97 -30.72
CA VAL A 338 19.05 35.02 -29.28
C VAL A 338 19.82 33.78 -28.87
N ARG A 339 20.76 33.95 -27.93
CA ARG A 339 21.40 32.83 -27.26
C ARG A 339 21.60 33.17 -25.80
N VAL A 340 21.55 32.15 -24.95
CA VAL A 340 21.86 32.28 -23.53
C VAL A 340 23.29 31.79 -23.32
N VAL A 341 24.06 32.47 -22.51
CA VAL A 341 25.43 32.11 -22.14
C VAL A 341 25.40 31.73 -20.67
N ALA A 342 25.76 30.50 -20.34
CA ALA A 342 25.98 30.11 -18.95
C ALA A 342 27.34 30.64 -18.49
N HIS A 343 27.45 31.00 -17.21
CA HIS A 343 28.69 31.42 -16.57
C HIS A 343 28.96 30.64 -15.29
N ARG A 344 30.25 30.32 -15.05
CA ARG A 344 30.77 29.75 -13.82
C ARG A 344 32.14 30.36 -13.55
N GLY A 345 32.24 31.31 -12.62
CA GLY A 345 33.45 32.14 -12.48
C GLY A 345 33.83 32.86 -13.79
N ASP A 346 35.06 32.66 -14.26
CA ASP A 346 35.55 33.21 -15.55
C ASP A 346 35.18 32.34 -16.77
N ASP A 347 34.62 31.13 -16.58
CA ASP A 347 34.19 30.24 -17.65
C ASP A 347 32.82 30.66 -18.21
N GLU A 348 32.66 30.63 -19.54
CA GLU A 348 31.39 30.90 -20.21
C GLU A 348 31.09 29.90 -21.33
N ALA A 349 29.82 29.58 -21.54
CA ALA A 349 29.38 28.70 -22.62
C ALA A 349 28.06 29.17 -23.23
N ALA A 350 28.10 29.48 -24.52
CA ALA A 350 26.94 29.94 -25.27
C ALA A 350 26.09 28.78 -25.79
N GLY A 351 24.78 28.83 -25.51
CA GLY A 351 23.73 28.01 -26.09
C GLY A 351 23.64 28.17 -27.61
N ALA A 352 22.98 27.20 -28.24
CA ALA A 352 22.64 27.31 -29.65
C ALA A 352 21.78 28.57 -29.86
N PRO A 353 22.12 29.43 -30.83
CA PRO A 353 21.27 30.55 -31.14
C PRO A 353 19.95 30.05 -31.71
N PHE A 354 18.87 30.65 -31.25
CA PHE A 354 17.53 30.36 -31.73
C PHE A 354 16.89 31.64 -32.24
N GLU A 355 16.02 31.45 -33.22
CA GLU A 355 15.34 32.55 -33.86
C GLU A 355 14.18 33.02 -32.98
N VAL A 356 14.20 34.29 -32.60
CA VAL A 356 13.13 34.96 -31.90
C VAL A 356 12.50 35.97 -32.85
N ALA A 357 11.34 35.59 -33.39
CA ALA A 357 10.46 36.55 -34.05
C ALA A 357 9.79 37.40 -32.98
N VAL A 358 10.22 38.65 -32.83
CA VAL A 358 9.64 39.58 -31.86
C VAL A 358 8.24 39.89 -32.36
N ALA A 359 7.23 39.34 -31.69
CA ALA A 359 5.85 39.58 -32.04
C ALA A 359 5.54 41.08 -32.07
N ALA A 360 4.61 41.46 -32.95
CA ALA A 360 4.12 42.83 -33.04
C ALA A 360 3.29 43.25 -31.80
N GLU A 361 2.94 42.27 -30.97
CA GLU A 361 2.12 42.38 -29.77
C GLU A 361 2.70 41.52 -28.65
N VAL A 362 2.23 41.73 -27.42
CA VAL A 362 2.68 40.98 -26.25
C VAL A 362 2.15 39.54 -26.32
N GLN A 363 3.05 38.57 -26.23
CA GLN A 363 2.76 37.14 -26.13
C GLN A 363 2.85 36.69 -24.67
N ARG A 364 1.83 35.98 -24.21
CA ARG A 364 1.63 35.67 -22.79
C ARG A 364 1.54 34.15 -22.51
N TRP A 365 1.39 33.33 -23.54
CA TRP A 365 0.99 31.93 -23.43
C TRP A 365 2.11 30.94 -23.74
N ALA A 366 2.14 29.82 -23.00
CA ALA A 366 3.09 28.71 -23.14
C ALA A 366 2.37 27.35 -23.08
N THR A 367 3.06 26.26 -23.45
CA THR A 367 2.54 24.88 -23.39
C THR A 367 3.44 23.96 -22.58
N THR A 368 2.85 23.02 -21.83
CA THR A 368 3.56 21.97 -21.09
C THR A 368 2.63 20.80 -20.72
N GLU A 369 3.18 19.73 -20.14
CA GLU A 369 2.46 18.81 -19.26
C GLU A 369 2.90 19.03 -17.81
N VAL A 370 2.03 18.78 -16.83
CA VAL A 370 2.31 18.92 -15.39
C VAL A 370 1.68 17.78 -14.60
N GLY A 371 2.23 17.49 -13.42
CA GLY A 371 1.63 16.59 -12.44
C GLY A 371 1.68 15.12 -12.82
N SER A 372 0.82 14.31 -12.18
CA SER A 372 0.87 12.86 -12.26
C SER A 372 0.85 12.36 -13.71
N ASN A 373 1.86 11.54 -14.05
CA ASN A 373 2.11 11.01 -15.39
C ASN A 373 2.39 12.07 -16.49
N ALA A 374 2.94 13.23 -16.13
CA ALA A 374 3.46 14.17 -17.12
C ALA A 374 4.45 13.49 -18.08
N ASN A 375 4.46 13.93 -19.35
CA ASN A 375 5.27 13.37 -20.44
C ASN A 375 4.94 11.92 -20.83
N SER A 376 3.77 11.41 -20.43
CA SER A 376 3.35 10.05 -20.80
C SER A 376 2.83 9.91 -22.24
N GLY A 377 2.68 11.02 -22.97
CA GLY A 377 2.37 11.04 -24.39
C GLY A 377 1.25 12.04 -24.75
N GLY A 378 1.08 12.29 -26.04
CA GLY A 378 0.15 13.30 -26.56
C GLY A 378 0.85 14.62 -26.94
N ALA A 379 0.08 15.66 -27.26
CA ALA A 379 0.60 16.99 -27.56
C ALA A 379 -0.44 18.10 -27.37
N VAL A 380 0.04 19.31 -27.08
CA VAL A 380 -0.75 20.56 -27.17
C VAL A 380 -0.29 21.32 -28.40
N THR A 381 -1.22 21.69 -29.28
CA THR A 381 -0.93 22.40 -30.54
C THR A 381 -1.70 23.71 -30.60
N ASP A 382 -0.98 24.84 -30.67
CA ASP A 382 -1.55 26.10 -31.16
C ASP A 382 -1.57 26.06 -32.70
N ASN A 383 -2.77 26.07 -33.28
CA ASN A 383 -2.95 25.92 -34.72
C ASN A 383 -2.66 27.21 -35.50
N GLY A 384 -2.41 28.34 -34.82
CA GLY A 384 -2.13 29.64 -35.42
C GLY A 384 -3.34 30.32 -36.08
N ASP A 385 -4.54 29.74 -35.94
CA ASP A 385 -5.81 30.28 -36.40
C ASP A 385 -6.73 30.74 -35.25
N GLY A 386 -6.18 30.81 -34.04
CA GLY A 386 -6.90 31.12 -32.81
C GLY A 386 -7.47 29.89 -32.09
N THR A 387 -7.24 28.68 -32.61
CA THR A 387 -7.66 27.43 -31.96
C THR A 387 -6.49 26.67 -31.33
N ILE A 388 -6.74 26.02 -30.19
CA ILE A 388 -5.77 25.18 -29.48
C ILE A 388 -6.30 23.74 -29.46
N THR A 389 -5.50 22.76 -29.88
CA THR A 389 -5.87 21.34 -29.82
C THR A 389 -5.05 20.62 -28.75
N PHE A 390 -5.75 19.98 -27.81
CA PHE A 390 -5.19 19.06 -26.83
C PHE A 390 -5.42 17.62 -27.33
N ASP A 391 -4.36 16.95 -27.78
CA ASP A 391 -4.38 15.52 -28.06
C ASP A 391 -3.81 14.77 -26.84
N ALA A 392 -4.70 14.45 -25.90
CA ALA A 392 -4.38 13.66 -24.72
C ALA A 392 -4.69 12.17 -24.94
N LYS A 393 -4.90 11.71 -26.18
CA LYS A 393 -5.38 10.35 -26.46
C LYS A 393 -4.40 9.27 -26.02
N ALA A 394 -3.11 9.53 -26.23
CA ALA A 394 -2.00 8.69 -25.80
C ALA A 394 -1.48 9.05 -24.38
N SER A 395 -1.95 10.17 -23.82
CA SER A 395 -1.56 10.61 -22.48
C SER A 395 -2.20 9.73 -21.41
N SER A 396 -1.48 9.52 -20.31
CA SER A 396 -1.96 8.84 -19.10
C SER A 396 -2.07 9.77 -17.89
N THR A 397 -1.93 11.09 -18.11
CA THR A 397 -2.22 12.15 -17.13
C THR A 397 -3.65 12.02 -16.58
N LYS A 398 -3.95 12.53 -15.39
CA LYS A 398 -5.27 12.29 -14.76
C LYS A 398 -5.72 13.48 -13.92
N LEU A 399 -7.00 13.83 -14.02
CA LEU A 399 -7.66 14.63 -12.99
C LEU A 399 -8.30 13.65 -12.00
N ALA A 400 -7.70 13.48 -10.84
CA ALA A 400 -8.10 12.46 -9.87
C ALA A 400 -8.42 13.07 -8.49
N THR A 401 -8.61 12.18 -7.53
CA THR A 401 -9.16 12.48 -6.21
C THR A 401 -8.06 12.62 -5.15
N SER A 402 -6.87 12.09 -5.42
CA SER A 402 -5.70 12.15 -4.54
C SER A 402 -4.52 12.94 -5.13
N GLU A 403 -4.49 13.15 -6.45
CA GLU A 403 -3.44 13.86 -7.17
C GLU A 403 -3.93 14.27 -8.57
N ASP A 404 -3.28 15.26 -9.19
CA ASP A 404 -3.66 15.75 -10.51
C ASP A 404 -2.46 15.76 -11.49
N GLY A 405 -2.76 15.62 -12.78
CA GLY A 405 -1.84 15.79 -13.89
C GLY A 405 -2.58 16.02 -15.20
N PHE A 406 -2.06 16.88 -16.07
CA PHE A 406 -2.73 17.31 -17.30
C PHE A 406 -1.79 17.98 -18.30
N GLN A 407 -2.25 18.04 -19.56
CA GLN A 407 -1.69 18.93 -20.58
C GLN A 407 -2.20 20.36 -20.37
N TYR A 408 -1.33 21.37 -20.58
CA TYR A 408 -1.62 22.74 -20.19
C TYR A 408 -1.18 23.76 -21.25
N PHE A 409 -2.10 24.64 -21.67
CA PHE A 409 -1.82 25.87 -22.42
C PHE A 409 -2.11 27.06 -21.49
N TYR A 410 -1.08 27.76 -21.02
CA TYR A 410 -1.16 28.59 -19.81
C TYR A 410 -0.36 29.89 -19.87
N THR A 411 -0.65 30.78 -18.92
CA THR A 411 0.12 31.99 -18.60
C THR A 411 0.35 32.10 -17.10
N LYS A 412 1.45 32.76 -16.71
CA LYS A 412 1.66 33.25 -15.34
C LYS A 412 0.78 34.48 -15.05
N VAL A 413 0.35 34.64 -13.81
CA VAL A 413 -0.40 35.81 -13.31
C VAL A 413 0.32 36.35 -12.09
N ASP A 414 0.57 37.66 -12.08
CA ASP A 414 1.05 38.37 -10.89
C ASP A 414 -0.17 38.86 -10.09
N PRO A 415 -0.48 38.26 -8.93
CA PRO A 415 -1.67 38.57 -8.16
C PRO A 415 -1.70 40.02 -7.67
N THR A 416 -0.54 40.68 -7.57
CA THR A 416 -0.40 42.05 -7.07
C THR A 416 -0.73 43.11 -8.11
N THR A 417 -0.67 42.75 -9.40
CA THR A 417 -0.91 43.67 -10.51
C THR A 417 -2.07 43.23 -11.41
N GLU A 418 -2.57 42.00 -11.27
CA GLU A 418 -3.55 41.44 -12.20
C GLU A 418 -4.63 40.59 -11.51
N ASN A 419 -5.87 41.04 -11.68
CA ASN A 419 -7.04 40.19 -11.77
C ASN A 419 -7.27 39.82 -13.24
N PHE A 420 -7.97 38.71 -13.49
CA PHE A 420 -8.14 38.20 -14.85
C PHE A 420 -9.51 37.61 -15.11
N THR A 421 -9.91 37.60 -16.38
CA THR A 421 -11.00 36.77 -16.91
C THR A 421 -10.46 35.98 -18.10
N LEU A 422 -10.64 34.66 -18.05
CA LEU A 422 -10.36 33.73 -19.15
C LEU A 422 -11.67 33.06 -19.56
N ASP A 423 -12.12 33.34 -20.78
CA ASP A 423 -13.27 32.70 -21.41
C ASP A 423 -12.77 31.73 -22.49
N ALA A 424 -13.38 30.55 -22.63
CA ALA A 424 -13.03 29.60 -23.69
C ALA A 424 -14.17 28.65 -24.06
N THR A 425 -14.22 28.25 -25.33
CA THR A 425 -15.18 27.24 -25.84
C THR A 425 -14.46 25.93 -26.15
N PHE A 426 -14.80 24.86 -25.44
CA PHE A 426 -14.23 23.53 -25.58
C PHE A 426 -15.13 22.64 -26.43
N ARG A 427 -14.60 22.09 -27.53
CA ARG A 427 -15.27 21.10 -28.37
C ARG A 427 -14.59 19.75 -28.22
N VAL A 428 -15.35 18.73 -27.80
CA VAL A 428 -14.84 17.37 -27.64
C VAL A 428 -14.70 16.70 -29.01
N ASP A 429 -13.47 16.46 -29.46
CA ASP A 429 -13.15 15.82 -30.73
C ASP A 429 -13.28 14.29 -30.66
N ASP A 430 -12.73 13.68 -29.60
CA ASP A 430 -12.75 12.24 -29.40
C ASP A 430 -12.83 11.93 -27.90
N ALA A 431 -13.88 11.22 -27.50
CA ALA A 431 -14.04 10.70 -26.13
C ALA A 431 -14.42 9.21 -26.12
N SER A 432 -14.02 8.48 -27.15
CA SER A 432 -14.34 7.05 -27.35
C SER A 432 -13.69 6.12 -26.32
N THR A 433 -12.61 6.55 -25.68
CA THR A 433 -11.86 5.80 -24.67
C THR A 433 -11.82 6.50 -23.32
N LYS A 434 -12.68 7.53 -23.12
CA LYS A 434 -12.73 8.29 -21.87
C LYS A 434 -13.01 7.38 -20.68
N ASP A 435 -12.56 7.81 -19.52
CA ASP A 435 -12.91 7.17 -18.25
C ASP A 435 -13.07 8.23 -17.15
N ASN A 436 -13.22 7.74 -15.93
CA ASN A 436 -13.50 8.53 -14.73
C ASN A 436 -12.36 9.46 -14.25
N GLN A 437 -11.23 9.48 -14.96
CA GLN A 437 -10.11 10.40 -14.72
C GLN A 437 -9.85 11.31 -15.92
N SER A 438 -10.63 11.18 -16.99
CA SER A 438 -10.63 12.11 -18.12
C SER A 438 -11.37 13.40 -17.76
N GLY A 439 -10.81 14.54 -18.15
CA GLY A 439 -11.45 15.85 -17.95
C GLY A 439 -10.73 16.98 -18.69
N PHE A 440 -11.38 18.13 -18.78
CA PHE A 440 -10.88 19.32 -19.48
C PHE A 440 -11.59 20.59 -18.99
N GLY A 441 -11.02 21.76 -19.30
CA GLY A 441 -11.65 23.05 -19.02
C GLY A 441 -10.61 24.15 -18.74
N ILE A 442 -10.96 25.11 -17.90
CA ILE A 442 -10.05 26.18 -17.47
C ILE A 442 -9.61 25.93 -16.03
N LEU A 443 -8.32 26.02 -15.77
CA LEU A 443 -7.72 25.77 -14.46
C LEU A 443 -6.63 26.80 -14.16
N ALA A 444 -6.68 27.34 -12.95
CA ALA A 444 -5.57 28.01 -12.30
C ALA A 444 -4.95 27.08 -11.25
N VAL A 445 -3.63 27.10 -11.13
CA VAL A 445 -2.85 26.31 -10.17
C VAL A 445 -1.80 27.19 -9.50
N ASP A 446 -1.59 26.95 -8.21
CA ASP A 446 -0.67 27.69 -7.33
C ASP A 446 0.77 27.62 -7.87
N SER A 447 1.35 26.42 -7.95
CA SER A 447 2.71 26.22 -8.45
C SER A 447 2.81 25.05 -9.43
N ILE A 448 3.77 25.11 -10.36
CA ILE A 448 4.03 24.06 -11.37
C ILE A 448 5.52 23.81 -11.57
N VAL A 449 5.87 22.56 -11.87
CA VAL A 449 7.16 22.16 -12.42
C VAL A 449 6.92 21.50 -13.78
N PRO A 450 7.15 22.21 -14.90
CA PRO A 450 6.90 21.71 -16.25
C PRO A 450 7.59 20.36 -16.53
N GLY A 451 6.80 19.36 -16.94
CA GLY A 451 7.28 18.06 -17.39
C GLY A 451 7.69 17.07 -16.28
N ASP A 452 7.57 17.45 -15.00
CA ASP A 452 7.91 16.55 -13.90
C ASP A 452 6.67 15.86 -13.34
N ALA A 453 6.70 14.52 -13.31
CA ALA A 453 5.60 13.69 -12.84
C ALA A 453 5.55 13.54 -11.31
N THR A 454 6.61 13.92 -10.59
CA THR A 454 6.64 13.88 -9.11
C THR A 454 5.88 15.05 -8.50
N HIS A 455 5.83 16.19 -9.19
CA HIS A 455 5.21 17.44 -8.76
C HIS A 455 3.71 17.48 -9.06
N ARG A 456 2.91 16.77 -8.25
CA ARG A 456 1.48 16.44 -8.49
C ARG A 456 0.52 16.82 -7.35
N TYR A 457 1.01 17.53 -6.34
CA TYR A 457 0.27 18.01 -5.16
C TYR A 457 0.21 19.54 -5.16
N PHE A 458 -0.75 20.12 -5.89
CA PHE A 458 -0.92 21.58 -5.97
C PHE A 458 -2.34 22.03 -5.70
N ASN A 459 -2.47 23.23 -5.13
CA ASN A 459 -3.76 23.92 -4.98
C ASN A 459 -4.27 24.38 -6.36
N SER A 460 -5.59 24.40 -6.56
CA SER A 460 -6.18 24.73 -7.87
C SER A 460 -7.58 25.36 -7.77
N ALA A 461 -7.91 26.22 -8.74
CA ALA A 461 -9.22 26.83 -8.91
C ALA A 461 -9.63 26.77 -10.39
N GLY A 462 -10.81 26.26 -10.72
CA GLY A 462 -11.17 26.04 -12.13
C GLY A 462 -12.64 25.80 -12.44
N ALA A 463 -13.00 26.07 -13.69
CA ALA A 463 -14.27 25.66 -14.30
C ALA A 463 -13.99 24.47 -15.22
N LEU A 464 -14.40 23.27 -14.82
CA LEU A 464 -13.96 22.01 -15.42
C LEU A 464 -15.12 21.04 -15.69
N ILE A 465 -14.92 20.22 -16.71
CA ILE A 465 -15.64 18.96 -16.92
C ILE A 465 -14.76 17.87 -16.31
N THR A 466 -15.14 17.39 -15.12
CA THR A 466 -14.39 16.36 -14.38
C THR A 466 -15.30 15.65 -13.38
N ARG A 467 -14.72 14.90 -12.45
CA ARG A 467 -15.39 14.18 -11.37
C ARG A 467 -15.61 15.07 -10.14
N TYR A 468 -16.80 14.95 -9.53
CA TYR A 468 -17.20 15.64 -8.30
C TYR A 468 -17.94 14.70 -7.33
N GLY A 469 -18.04 15.09 -6.06
CA GLY A 469 -18.79 14.34 -5.03
C GLY A 469 -17.99 13.23 -4.35
N GLU A 470 -16.66 13.36 -4.31
CA GLU A 470 -15.80 12.44 -3.55
C GLU A 470 -16.15 12.42 -2.06
N GLY A 471 -16.13 11.24 -1.45
CA GLY A 471 -16.55 11.07 -0.05
C GLY A 471 -18.06 11.20 0.18
N THR A 472 -18.87 11.45 -0.85
CA THR A 472 -20.33 11.49 -0.77
C THR A 472 -20.95 10.18 -1.29
N PRO A 473 -22.25 9.91 -1.01
CA PRO A 473 -22.96 8.75 -1.55
C PRO A 473 -23.09 8.75 -3.09
N SER A 474 -22.80 9.87 -3.77
CA SER A 474 -23.01 10.05 -5.20
C SER A 474 -21.82 10.73 -5.87
N VAL A 475 -21.01 9.96 -6.57
CA VAL A 475 -19.92 10.48 -7.41
C VAL A 475 -20.45 10.79 -8.81
N LEU A 476 -20.11 11.97 -9.35
CA LEU A 476 -20.57 12.47 -10.64
C LEU A 476 -19.38 12.61 -11.61
N ASP A 477 -19.20 11.63 -12.50
CA ASP A 477 -18.07 11.60 -13.44
C ASP A 477 -18.30 12.49 -14.67
N GLY A 478 -17.27 13.21 -15.12
CA GLY A 478 -17.31 14.00 -16.35
C GLY A 478 -18.45 15.02 -16.41
N THR A 479 -18.76 15.65 -15.28
CA THR A 479 -19.82 16.65 -15.10
C THR A 479 -19.23 18.06 -15.14
N PRO A 480 -19.92 19.08 -15.68
CA PRO A 480 -19.49 20.48 -15.54
C PRO A 480 -19.58 20.96 -14.09
N GLY A 481 -18.53 21.58 -13.57
CA GLY A 481 -18.51 22.11 -12.20
C GLY A 481 -17.37 23.09 -11.94
N ALA A 482 -17.40 23.64 -10.73
CA ALA A 482 -16.32 24.43 -10.15
C ALA A 482 -15.42 23.51 -9.31
N ARG A 483 -14.12 23.52 -9.59
CA ARG A 483 -13.12 22.75 -8.85
C ARG A 483 -12.25 23.72 -8.05
N PHE A 484 -12.31 23.59 -6.74
CA PHE A 484 -11.47 24.30 -5.79
C PHE A 484 -10.77 23.25 -4.93
N VAL A 485 -9.44 23.24 -4.98
CA VAL A 485 -8.58 22.34 -4.23
C VAL A 485 -7.58 23.17 -3.44
N GLN A 486 -7.51 22.94 -2.14
CA GLN A 486 -6.66 23.68 -1.21
C GLN A 486 -5.98 22.77 -0.18
N GLY A 487 -5.23 23.37 0.74
CA GLY A 487 -4.65 22.70 1.90
C GLY A 487 -3.22 22.16 1.73
N TYR A 488 -2.65 22.19 0.52
CA TYR A 488 -1.22 21.93 0.33
C TYR A 488 -0.40 23.16 0.72
N THR A 489 0.63 22.94 1.54
CA THR A 489 1.49 24.02 2.08
C THR A 489 2.97 23.83 1.78
N GLY A 490 3.38 22.63 1.37
CA GLY A 490 4.77 22.33 0.99
C GLY A 490 5.01 22.39 -0.52
N SER A 491 6.14 21.86 -0.96
CA SER A 491 6.45 21.73 -2.38
C SER A 491 5.48 20.77 -3.07
N THR A 492 5.33 20.90 -4.38
CA THR A 492 4.32 20.15 -5.14
C THR A 492 4.63 18.65 -5.28
N ASP A 493 5.76 18.18 -4.77
CA ASP A 493 6.18 16.77 -4.66
C ASP A 493 6.10 16.23 -3.22
N ASP A 494 5.69 17.04 -2.25
CA ASP A 494 5.53 16.64 -0.84
C ASP A 494 4.04 16.40 -0.49
N ALA A 495 3.66 15.13 -0.50
CA ALA A 495 2.31 14.69 -0.14
C ALA A 495 1.98 14.81 1.36
N THR A 496 2.97 15.11 2.22
CA THR A 496 2.83 15.14 3.68
C THR A 496 2.67 16.55 4.23
N ALA A 497 3.02 17.57 3.44
CA ALA A 497 2.93 18.98 3.81
C ALA A 497 1.52 19.52 3.54
N GLY A 498 0.59 19.15 4.42
CA GLY A 498 -0.81 19.57 4.38
C GLY A 498 -1.76 18.46 3.95
N THR A 499 -3.06 18.76 3.99
CA THR A 499 -4.12 17.81 3.64
C THR A 499 -4.88 18.36 2.45
N ARG A 500 -5.00 17.56 1.39
CA ARG A 500 -5.80 17.92 0.22
C ARG A 500 -7.26 18.11 0.63
N ASP A 501 -7.76 19.32 0.47
CA ASP A 501 -9.18 19.63 0.65
C ASP A 501 -9.81 19.95 -0.71
N SER A 502 -11.02 19.44 -0.92
CA SER A 502 -11.84 19.73 -2.09
C SER A 502 -13.31 19.90 -1.72
N SER A 503 -13.62 20.24 -0.46
CA SER A 503 -14.98 20.49 0.03
C SER A 503 -15.74 21.52 -0.79
N ASP A 504 -15.02 22.52 -1.31
CA ASP A 504 -15.62 23.65 -2.02
C ASP A 504 -15.83 23.34 -3.52
N SER A 505 -15.32 22.20 -3.99
CA SER A 505 -15.57 21.70 -5.34
C SER A 505 -17.01 21.20 -5.50
N GLN A 506 -17.75 21.74 -6.47
CA GLN A 506 -19.14 21.38 -6.68
C GLN A 506 -19.57 21.37 -8.16
N PRO A 507 -20.46 20.44 -8.56
CA PRO A 507 -21.03 20.44 -9.91
C PRO A 507 -21.97 21.64 -10.10
N PHE A 508 -21.94 22.26 -11.27
CA PHE A 508 -22.87 23.38 -11.57
C PHE A 508 -24.33 22.92 -11.67
N ASP A 509 -24.55 21.65 -12.03
CA ASP A 509 -25.85 21.01 -12.06
C ASP A 509 -25.69 19.52 -11.72
N PRO A 510 -26.00 19.11 -10.48
CA PRO A 510 -25.93 17.71 -10.08
C PRO A 510 -26.78 16.77 -10.94
N THR A 511 -27.85 17.30 -11.57
CA THR A 511 -28.79 16.54 -12.41
C THR A 511 -28.36 16.47 -13.87
N TYR A 512 -27.26 17.14 -14.24
CA TYR A 512 -26.72 17.10 -15.59
C TYR A 512 -26.57 15.66 -16.06
N ARG A 513 -27.31 15.29 -17.12
CA ARG A 513 -27.32 13.95 -17.73
C ARG A 513 -27.38 12.80 -16.71
N ALA A 514 -28.27 12.90 -15.70
CA ALA A 514 -28.39 11.91 -14.62
C ALA A 514 -28.58 10.46 -15.09
N ASP A 515 -29.17 10.23 -16.28
CA ASP A 515 -29.37 8.90 -16.85
C ASP A 515 -28.12 8.31 -17.55
N THR A 516 -27.00 9.04 -17.62
CA THR A 516 -25.75 8.58 -18.25
C THR A 516 -24.84 7.94 -17.23
N ALA A 517 -24.46 6.68 -17.47
CA ALA A 517 -23.47 5.96 -16.64
C ALA A 517 -22.03 6.35 -17.03
N GLY A 518 -21.15 6.48 -16.03
CA GLY A 518 -19.76 6.90 -16.21
C GLY A 518 -19.64 8.38 -16.61
N PRO A 519 -18.52 8.80 -17.23
CA PRO A 519 -18.29 10.19 -17.58
C PRO A 519 -19.35 10.74 -18.54
N LYS A 520 -19.94 11.88 -18.19
CA LYS A 520 -21.18 12.38 -18.83
C LYS A 520 -20.99 13.16 -20.13
N PHE A 521 -19.77 13.45 -20.57
CA PHE A 521 -19.48 14.12 -21.84
C PHE A 521 -19.24 13.13 -22.99
N ALA A 522 -19.43 13.57 -24.24
CA ALA A 522 -19.33 12.76 -25.45
C ALA A 522 -18.68 13.53 -26.60
N THR A 523 -18.17 12.79 -27.59
CA THR A 523 -17.68 13.36 -28.85
C THR A 523 -18.76 14.25 -29.49
N GLY A 524 -18.36 15.46 -29.86
CA GLY A 524 -19.23 16.48 -30.45
C GLY A 524 -19.87 17.43 -29.44
N ASP A 525 -19.76 17.19 -28.12
CA ASP A 525 -20.21 18.14 -27.12
C ASP A 525 -19.37 19.43 -27.16
N VAL A 526 -20.02 20.54 -26.82
CA VAL A 526 -19.42 21.87 -26.77
C VAL A 526 -19.76 22.52 -25.43
N TYR A 527 -18.76 23.07 -24.76
CA TYR A 527 -18.87 23.73 -23.46
C TYR A 527 -18.21 25.10 -23.51
N GLN A 528 -18.91 26.14 -23.08
CA GLN A 528 -18.33 27.47 -22.93
C GLN A 528 -18.14 27.75 -21.44
N LEU A 529 -16.89 27.92 -21.03
CA LEU A 529 -16.48 28.04 -19.63
C LEU A 529 -15.73 29.35 -19.43
N THR A 530 -15.84 29.89 -18.23
CA THR A 530 -15.08 31.06 -17.81
C THR A 530 -14.50 30.83 -16.42
N LEU A 531 -13.24 31.20 -16.24
CA LEU A 531 -12.63 31.37 -14.94
C LEU A 531 -12.22 32.83 -14.80
N ARG A 532 -12.66 33.49 -13.73
CA ARG A 532 -12.28 34.87 -13.43
C ARG A 532 -11.72 34.94 -12.01
N ARG A 533 -10.58 35.60 -11.81
CA ARG A 533 -10.16 36.09 -10.50
C ARG A 533 -10.53 37.57 -10.39
N SER A 534 -11.21 37.94 -9.32
CA SER A 534 -11.52 39.32 -8.95
C SER A 534 -10.97 39.63 -7.55
N ASN A 535 -11.17 40.86 -7.05
CA ASN A 535 -10.89 41.18 -5.65
C ASN A 535 -11.75 40.38 -4.67
N THR A 536 -12.87 39.78 -5.13
CA THR A 536 -13.73 38.92 -4.32
C THR A 536 -13.17 37.50 -4.21
N GLY A 537 -12.50 37.00 -5.26
CA GLY A 537 -12.01 35.62 -5.32
C GLY A 537 -12.10 35.00 -6.70
N PHE A 538 -12.24 33.67 -6.79
CA PHE A 538 -12.29 32.91 -8.04
C PHE A 538 -13.71 32.53 -8.45
N HIS A 539 -14.14 33.01 -9.61
CA HIS A 539 -15.44 32.77 -10.21
C HIS A 539 -15.33 31.71 -11.30
N ALA A 540 -15.88 30.54 -11.07
CA ALA A 540 -16.01 29.47 -12.06
C ALA A 540 -17.41 29.53 -12.69
N ILE A 541 -17.48 29.64 -14.02
CA ILE A 541 -18.73 29.89 -14.74
C ILE A 541 -18.90 28.90 -15.89
N TRP A 542 -20.12 28.39 -16.04
CA TRP A 542 -20.54 27.64 -17.23
C TRP A 542 -21.71 28.34 -17.94
N HIS A 543 -21.48 28.71 -19.21
CA HIS A 543 -22.46 29.37 -20.06
C HIS A 543 -23.36 28.34 -20.78
N ARG A 544 -24.61 28.22 -20.34
CA ARG A 544 -25.60 27.27 -20.89
C ARG A 544 -26.41 27.92 -22.01
N GLY A 545 -25.91 27.84 -23.26
CA GLY A 545 -26.56 28.45 -24.43
C GLY A 545 -27.97 27.90 -24.72
N GLY A 546 -28.97 28.79 -24.80
CA GLY A 546 -30.29 28.58 -25.42
C GLY A 546 -31.32 27.78 -24.62
N GLY A 547 -32.44 28.42 -24.26
CA GLY A 547 -33.68 27.75 -23.83
C GLY A 547 -33.98 27.78 -22.33
N ASP A 548 -33.15 27.15 -21.49
CA ASP A 548 -33.61 26.71 -20.16
C ASP A 548 -32.61 26.85 -18.97
N GLY A 549 -31.68 27.83 -18.91
CA GLY A 549 -30.78 27.86 -17.72
C GLY A 549 -30.02 29.12 -17.28
N GLY A 550 -29.65 30.05 -18.17
CA GLY A 550 -28.73 31.13 -17.77
C GLY A 550 -27.33 30.62 -17.42
N ASP A 551 -26.43 31.54 -17.05
CA ASP A 551 -25.08 31.19 -16.60
C ASP A 551 -25.14 30.56 -15.20
N ALA A 552 -24.35 29.50 -14.99
CA ALA A 552 -24.14 28.93 -13.67
C ALA A 552 -22.77 29.37 -13.16
N GLU A 553 -22.75 30.07 -12.03
CA GLU A 553 -21.55 30.63 -11.41
C GLU A 553 -21.40 30.08 -9.98
N VAL A 554 -20.17 29.75 -9.63
CA VAL A 554 -19.73 29.44 -8.26
C VAL A 554 -18.50 30.29 -7.97
N ILE A 555 -18.47 30.90 -6.79
CA ILE A 555 -17.41 31.80 -6.35
C ILE A 555 -16.72 31.17 -5.14
N GLU A 556 -15.40 31.05 -5.20
CA GLU A 556 -14.54 30.86 -4.04
C GLU A 556 -14.11 32.24 -3.55
N TYR A 557 -14.39 32.58 -2.29
CA TYR A 557 -14.29 33.96 -1.77
C TYR A 557 -12.90 34.32 -1.21
N ASP A 558 -11.89 33.55 -1.59
CA ASP A 558 -10.49 33.82 -1.26
C ASP A 558 -9.69 34.11 -2.55
N PRO A 559 -9.33 35.38 -2.83
CA PRO A 559 -8.50 35.74 -3.98
C PRO A 559 -7.04 35.29 -3.85
N ASP A 560 -6.60 34.86 -2.67
CA ASP A 560 -5.24 34.46 -2.33
C ASP A 560 -5.10 32.94 -2.13
N MET A 561 -6.16 32.14 -2.37
CA MET A 561 -6.18 30.68 -2.17
C MET A 561 -5.06 29.92 -2.92
N LEU A 562 -4.53 30.52 -4.00
CA LEU A 562 -3.46 29.95 -4.83
C LEU A 562 -2.09 30.55 -4.54
N LEU A 563 -1.88 31.14 -3.35
CA LEU A 563 -0.61 31.74 -2.91
C LEU A 563 0.03 30.99 -1.74
N ALA A 564 -0.36 29.73 -1.52
CA ALA A 564 0.11 28.93 -0.38
C ALA A 564 1.46 28.26 -0.66
N GLN A 565 1.73 27.87 -1.91
CA GLN A 565 2.98 27.20 -2.32
C GLN A 565 3.93 28.17 -3.05
N ASP A 566 3.40 29.11 -3.84
CA ASP A 566 4.12 30.25 -4.42
C ASP A 566 3.39 31.57 -4.08
N ALA A 567 3.97 32.34 -3.15
CA ALA A 567 3.36 33.58 -2.68
C ALA A 567 3.37 34.72 -3.70
N ASP A 568 4.20 34.62 -4.74
CA ASP A 568 4.44 35.72 -5.68
C ASP A 568 3.65 35.57 -6.99
N ALA A 569 3.13 34.38 -7.31
CA ALA A 569 2.40 34.14 -8.55
C ALA A 569 1.66 32.81 -8.58
N PHE A 570 0.70 32.72 -9.51
CA PHE A 570 0.07 31.47 -9.90
C PHE A 570 -0.05 31.38 -11.43
N TYR A 571 -0.52 30.25 -11.95
CA TYR A 571 -0.61 29.97 -13.37
C TYR A 571 -2.05 29.67 -13.76
N VAL A 572 -2.56 30.24 -14.86
CA VAL A 572 -3.92 29.98 -15.37
C VAL A 572 -3.90 29.60 -16.84
N GLY A 573 -4.78 28.68 -17.24
CA GLY A 573 -4.89 28.27 -18.63
C GLY A 573 -5.96 27.24 -18.92
N MET A 574 -5.92 26.71 -20.15
CA MET A 574 -6.80 25.65 -20.63
C MET A 574 -6.13 24.29 -20.47
N VAL A 575 -6.86 23.28 -20.01
CA VAL A 575 -6.34 21.95 -19.66
C VAL A 575 -7.11 20.80 -20.30
N ALA A 576 -6.43 19.66 -20.50
CA ALA A 576 -7.04 18.37 -20.79
C ALA A 576 -6.23 17.20 -20.18
N ALA A 577 -6.91 16.15 -19.72
CA ALA A 577 -6.31 14.95 -19.14
C ALA A 577 -6.84 13.67 -19.81
N ARG A 578 -5.91 12.78 -20.21
CA ARG A 578 -5.99 11.43 -20.83
C ARG A 578 -7.19 11.00 -21.68
N LYS A 579 -6.89 10.16 -22.67
CA LYS A 579 -7.83 9.35 -23.47
C LYS A 579 -8.88 10.15 -24.25
N ILE A 580 -8.70 11.46 -24.33
CA ILE A 580 -9.59 12.39 -25.01
C ILE A 580 -8.81 13.31 -25.95
N VAL A 581 -9.52 13.86 -26.93
CA VAL A 581 -9.04 14.96 -27.77
C VAL A 581 -10.05 16.10 -27.65
N VAL A 582 -9.57 17.32 -27.41
CA VAL A 582 -10.39 18.52 -27.24
C VAL A 582 -9.77 19.67 -28.02
N THR A 583 -10.59 20.37 -28.80
CA THR A 583 -10.19 21.63 -29.44
C THR A 583 -10.85 22.80 -28.74
N VAL A 584 -10.07 23.79 -28.37
CA VAL A 584 -10.53 25.05 -27.80
C VAL A 584 -10.63 26.11 -28.90
N THR A 585 -11.76 26.81 -28.94
CA THR A 585 -12.07 27.91 -29.85
C THR A 585 -12.61 29.11 -29.07
N ASP A 586 -12.72 30.25 -29.73
CA ASP A 586 -13.41 31.45 -29.24
C ASP A 586 -13.00 31.85 -27.81
N TRP A 587 -11.70 31.77 -27.52
CA TRP A 587 -11.17 32.07 -26.20
C TRP A 587 -10.63 33.50 -26.12
N SER A 588 -10.72 34.10 -24.95
CA SER A 588 -10.20 35.43 -24.68
C SER A 588 -9.66 35.53 -23.26
N PHE A 589 -8.58 36.29 -23.10
CA PHE A 589 -7.97 36.57 -21.81
C PHE A 589 -7.81 38.07 -21.64
N THR A 590 -8.37 38.59 -20.56
CA THR A 590 -8.29 40.01 -20.21
C THR A 590 -7.82 40.15 -18.78
N THR A 591 -6.94 41.13 -18.52
CA THR A 591 -6.53 41.49 -17.16
C THR A 591 -7.03 42.88 -16.79
N ILE A 592 -7.17 43.10 -15.49
CA ILE A 592 -7.49 44.37 -14.87
C ILE A 592 -6.63 44.52 -13.60
N ALA A 593 -6.18 45.73 -13.29
CA ALA A 593 -5.43 45.97 -12.07
C ALA A 593 -6.36 45.80 -10.85
N PRO A 594 -5.94 45.17 -9.74
CA PRO A 594 -6.78 45.01 -8.55
C PRO A 594 -7.39 46.31 -8.04
N GLU A 595 -6.68 47.45 -8.15
CA GLU A 595 -7.19 48.77 -7.76
C GLU A 595 -8.32 49.31 -8.67
N ASP A 596 -8.44 48.79 -9.88
CA ASP A 596 -9.43 49.19 -10.90
C ASP A 596 -10.60 48.21 -11.00
N ASP A 597 -10.48 47.01 -10.42
CA ASP A 597 -11.53 45.99 -10.36
C ASP A 597 -12.59 46.33 -9.30
N GLU A 598 -13.74 45.66 -9.29
CA GLU A 598 -14.73 45.95 -8.25
C GLU A 598 -14.15 45.68 -6.85
N PRO A 599 -14.57 46.44 -5.81
CA PRO A 599 -14.20 46.12 -4.44
C PRO A 599 -14.59 44.69 -4.06
N ALA A 600 -13.76 44.04 -3.26
CA ALA A 600 -14.05 42.72 -2.69
C ALA A 600 -15.46 42.70 -2.08
N GLN A 601 -16.25 41.70 -2.44
CA GLN A 601 -17.52 41.44 -1.78
C GLN A 601 -17.26 40.53 -0.59
N GLU A 602 -17.91 40.83 0.53
CA GLU A 602 -17.93 39.90 1.66
C GLU A 602 -18.61 38.59 1.23
N PRO A 603 -18.10 37.43 1.68
CA PRO A 603 -18.77 36.17 1.44
C PRO A 603 -20.20 36.22 1.99
N PRO A 604 -21.17 35.56 1.32
CA PRO A 604 -22.48 35.39 1.91
C PRO A 604 -22.34 34.56 3.18
N THR A 605 -23.02 34.97 4.27
CA THR A 605 -22.94 34.21 5.51
C THR A 605 -23.41 32.78 5.29
N THR A 606 -22.52 31.83 5.49
CA THR A 606 -22.83 30.41 5.41
C THR A 606 -23.43 29.97 6.74
N TYR A 607 -24.66 29.47 6.70
CA TYR A 607 -25.34 28.99 7.90
C TYR A 607 -25.03 27.50 8.10
N ILE A 608 -24.24 27.19 9.12
CA ILE A 608 -23.82 25.83 9.44
C ILE A 608 -24.82 25.20 10.41
N PRO A 609 -25.46 24.07 10.04
CA PRO A 609 -26.38 23.38 10.93
C PRO A 609 -25.63 22.79 12.14
N ALA A 610 -26.24 22.93 13.31
CA ALA A 610 -25.78 22.21 14.50
C ALA A 610 -26.17 20.73 14.36
N GLU A 611 -25.19 19.84 14.48
CA GLU A 611 -25.42 18.40 14.53
C GLU A 611 -24.99 17.84 15.89
N LEU A 612 -25.75 16.85 16.35
CA LEU A 612 -25.38 15.97 17.44
C LEU A 612 -25.37 14.55 16.89
N ARG A 613 -24.23 13.87 17.05
CA ARG A 613 -24.05 12.47 16.67
C ARG A 613 -23.95 11.63 17.94
N VAL A 614 -24.69 10.53 17.94
CA VAL A 614 -24.67 9.52 18.99
C VAL A 614 -24.53 8.17 18.32
N ASP A 615 -23.41 7.51 18.58
CA ASP A 615 -23.05 6.23 18.00
C ASP A 615 -22.79 5.21 19.10
N VAL A 616 -23.86 4.53 19.50
CA VAL A 616 -23.86 3.50 20.54
C VAL A 616 -24.95 2.48 20.22
N THR A 617 -24.69 1.23 20.58
CA THR A 617 -25.64 0.13 20.51
C THR A 617 -27.02 0.44 21.13
N SER A 618 -28.07 -0.18 20.60
CA SER A 618 -29.45 -0.10 21.09
C SER A 618 -29.86 -1.28 21.98
N THR A 619 -28.96 -2.21 22.25
CA THR A 619 -29.16 -3.39 23.09
C THR A 619 -28.07 -3.43 24.16
N THR A 620 -28.33 -4.03 25.32
CA THR A 620 -27.33 -4.21 26.37
C THR A 620 -27.77 -5.24 27.40
N PRO A 621 -26.87 -6.01 28.04
CA PRO A 621 -27.20 -6.76 29.24
C PRO A 621 -27.05 -5.95 30.53
N GLU A 622 -26.40 -4.79 30.46
CA GLU A 622 -26.04 -3.97 31.61
C GLU A 622 -27.15 -3.00 32.00
N ASP A 623 -27.21 -2.65 33.29
CA ASP A 623 -28.13 -1.63 33.82
C ASP A 623 -27.59 -0.20 33.70
N SER A 624 -26.47 -0.02 32.99
CA SER A 624 -25.94 1.28 32.60
C SER A 624 -25.21 1.20 31.26
N ILE A 625 -25.11 2.33 30.56
CA ILE A 625 -24.35 2.44 29.31
C ILE A 625 -23.75 3.84 29.17
N ASP A 626 -22.53 3.92 28.64
CA ASP A 626 -21.91 5.21 28.30
C ASP A 626 -22.39 5.67 26.92
N VAL A 627 -23.10 6.78 26.88
CA VAL A 627 -23.62 7.39 25.65
C VAL A 627 -22.59 8.43 25.14
N PRO A 628 -21.99 8.24 23.95
CA PRO A 628 -21.11 9.23 23.36
C PRO A 628 -21.92 10.38 22.75
N LEU A 629 -21.64 11.60 23.17
CA LEU A 629 -22.15 12.82 22.57
C LEU A 629 -21.03 13.48 21.77
N VAL A 630 -21.22 13.62 20.45
CA VAL A 630 -20.28 14.32 19.55
C VAL A 630 -21.06 15.43 18.86
N SER A 631 -20.66 16.68 19.07
CA SER A 631 -21.31 17.83 18.43
C SER A 631 -20.45 18.44 17.34
N THR A 632 -21.07 19.11 16.36
CA THR A 632 -20.36 20.03 15.46
C THR A 632 -20.22 21.45 16.03
N MET A 633 -20.82 21.71 17.19
CA MET A 633 -20.93 23.04 17.79
C MET A 633 -20.55 23.01 19.28
N TYR A 634 -20.05 24.12 19.79
CA TYR A 634 -20.00 24.33 21.24
C TYR A 634 -21.41 24.42 21.79
N GLY A 635 -21.61 23.86 22.98
CA GLY A 635 -22.90 23.90 23.63
C GLY A 635 -22.98 23.04 24.88
N THR A 636 -24.21 22.82 25.33
CA THR A 636 -24.50 21.96 26.48
C THR A 636 -25.30 20.74 26.02
N GLY A 637 -24.79 19.55 26.32
CA GLY A 637 -25.45 18.27 26.14
C GLY A 637 -26.39 17.93 27.30
N GLN A 638 -27.53 17.32 26.97
CA GLN A 638 -28.50 16.76 27.92
C GLN A 638 -28.95 15.37 27.47
N ILE A 639 -29.42 14.56 28.42
CA ILE A 639 -30.21 13.36 28.13
C ILE A 639 -31.55 13.48 28.85
N LEU A 640 -32.64 13.35 28.09
CA LEU A 640 -34.01 13.43 28.57
C LEU A 640 -34.63 12.04 28.61
N ALA A 641 -35.40 11.73 29.65
CA ALA A 641 -36.29 10.57 29.68
C ALA A 641 -37.46 10.74 28.71
N ALA A 642 -38.17 9.65 28.41
CA ALA A 642 -39.33 9.63 27.50
C ALA A 642 -40.46 10.61 27.86
N ASP A 643 -40.56 11.05 29.13
CA ASP A 643 -41.54 12.06 29.57
C ASP A 643 -41.03 13.52 29.46
N GLY A 644 -39.82 13.71 28.94
CA GLY A 644 -39.15 15.01 28.79
C GLY A 644 -38.37 15.46 30.03
N THR A 645 -38.29 14.66 31.09
CA THR A 645 -37.48 14.99 32.27
C THR A 645 -35.99 14.88 31.94
N VAL A 646 -35.20 15.91 32.24
CA VAL A 646 -33.73 15.86 32.10
C VAL A 646 -33.16 14.91 33.16
N VAL A 647 -32.48 13.85 32.72
CA VAL A 647 -31.83 12.85 33.59
C VAL A 647 -30.31 13.01 33.63
N VAL A 648 -29.73 13.61 32.59
CA VAL A 648 -28.36 14.13 32.58
C VAL A 648 -28.39 15.55 32.04
N ASP A 649 -27.68 16.46 32.71
CA ASP A 649 -27.66 17.89 32.39
C ASP A 649 -26.24 18.43 32.44
N ASP A 650 -26.04 19.65 31.92
CA ASP A 650 -24.80 20.43 32.01
C ASP A 650 -23.54 19.71 31.46
N VAL A 651 -23.68 18.86 30.44
CA VAL A 651 -22.52 18.23 29.78
C VAL A 651 -21.90 19.23 28.81
N ALA A 652 -20.70 19.72 29.09
CA ALA A 652 -20.00 20.59 28.15
C ALA A 652 -19.66 19.81 26.86
N LEU A 653 -20.06 20.34 25.70
CA LEU A 653 -19.75 19.79 24.40
C LEU A 653 -18.92 20.79 23.60
N ALA A 654 -17.85 20.29 22.99
CA ALA A 654 -17.04 21.00 22.03
C ALA A 654 -17.15 20.31 20.65
N PRO A 655 -16.99 21.07 19.55
CA PRO A 655 -17.00 20.53 18.19
C PRO A 655 -16.00 19.38 18.02
N GLY A 656 -16.45 18.25 17.47
CA GLY A 656 -15.63 17.07 17.18
C GLY A 656 -15.19 16.25 18.39
N GLU A 657 -15.31 16.76 19.61
CA GLU A 657 -14.94 16.03 20.83
C GLU A 657 -15.98 14.97 21.19
N ARG A 658 -15.50 13.78 21.57
CA ARG A 658 -16.34 12.67 22.03
C ARG A 658 -16.44 12.67 23.55
N THR A 659 -17.60 13.08 24.07
CA THR A 659 -17.88 13.08 25.52
C THR A 659 -18.74 11.87 25.89
N LEU A 660 -18.22 10.99 26.75
CA LEU A 660 -18.94 9.81 27.25
C LEU A 660 -19.80 10.16 28.47
N VAL A 661 -21.09 9.83 28.40
CA VAL A 661 -22.09 10.14 29.42
C VAL A 661 -22.71 8.86 29.98
N PRO A 662 -22.45 8.50 31.25
CA PRO A 662 -23.07 7.33 31.86
C PRO A 662 -24.58 7.51 32.04
N LEU A 663 -25.35 6.56 31.51
CA LEU A 663 -26.80 6.56 31.56
C LEU A 663 -27.30 5.28 32.26
N ALA A 664 -28.06 5.44 33.34
CA ALA A 664 -28.70 4.32 34.03
C ALA A 664 -29.91 3.81 33.25
N LEU A 665 -30.02 2.49 33.13
CA LEU A 665 -31.07 1.78 32.40
C LEU A 665 -31.83 0.83 33.33
N LYS A 666 -33.03 0.44 32.91
CA LYS A 666 -33.86 -0.57 33.60
C LYS A 666 -34.04 -1.78 32.69
N ALA A 667 -34.25 -2.95 33.28
CA ALA A 667 -34.59 -4.15 32.53
C ALA A 667 -35.79 -3.90 31.58
N GLY A 668 -35.69 -4.40 30.35
CA GLY A 668 -36.66 -4.15 29.28
C GLY A 668 -36.32 -2.92 28.43
N ASP A 669 -37.33 -2.36 27.77
CA ASP A 669 -37.13 -1.25 26.83
C ASP A 669 -37.04 0.10 27.56
N ASN A 670 -36.05 0.89 27.18
CA ASN A 670 -35.82 2.24 27.67
C ASN A 670 -35.80 3.21 26.48
N SER A 671 -36.33 4.40 26.69
CA SER A 671 -36.39 5.44 25.66
C SER A 671 -35.95 6.77 26.25
N PHE A 672 -35.05 7.43 25.54
CA PHE A 672 -34.48 8.72 25.90
C PHE A 672 -34.34 9.61 24.67
N THR A 673 -33.88 10.84 24.88
CA THR A 673 -33.46 11.76 23.83
C THR A 673 -32.16 12.41 24.27
N ALA A 674 -31.08 12.22 23.51
CA ALA A 674 -29.89 13.04 23.64
C ALA A 674 -30.18 14.39 22.98
N ARG A 675 -29.77 15.46 23.62
CA ARG A 675 -30.04 16.83 23.17
C ARG A 675 -28.77 17.65 23.23
N LEU A 676 -28.52 18.40 22.18
CA LEU A 676 -27.56 19.49 22.15
C LEU A 676 -28.33 20.80 22.30
N LEU A 677 -27.84 21.68 23.17
CA LEU A 677 -28.22 23.08 23.27
C LEU A 677 -27.04 23.89 22.73
N PRO A 678 -27.05 24.30 21.45
CA PRO A 678 -25.93 25.02 20.88
C PRO A 678 -25.73 26.37 21.55
N ALA A 679 -24.48 26.74 21.82
CA ALA A 679 -24.13 28.08 22.27
C ALA A 679 -24.28 29.09 21.11
N ALA A 680 -24.55 30.35 21.44
CA ALA A 680 -24.57 31.41 20.43
C ALA A 680 -23.15 31.78 19.95
N GLU A 681 -22.14 31.61 20.81
CA GLU A 681 -20.74 31.84 20.48
C GLU A 681 -20.11 30.54 19.96
N GLN A 682 -19.60 30.56 18.73
CA GLN A 682 -18.98 29.42 18.04
C GLN A 682 -17.60 29.86 17.50
N PRO A 683 -16.54 29.84 18.33
CA PRO A 683 -15.22 30.38 17.96
C PRO A 683 -14.47 29.58 16.89
N GLN A 684 -14.98 28.40 16.51
CA GLN A 684 -14.44 27.55 15.45
C GLN A 684 -15.00 27.86 14.07
N LEU A 685 -16.11 28.60 14.00
CA LEU A 685 -16.68 29.04 12.73
C LEU A 685 -15.89 30.23 12.21
N ASP A 686 -15.70 30.28 10.90
CA ASP A 686 -15.01 31.40 10.25
C ASP A 686 -15.85 32.69 10.31
N GLU A 687 -15.26 33.83 9.93
CA GLU A 687 -15.89 35.14 10.11
C GLU A 687 -17.18 35.33 9.30
N ASP A 688 -17.32 34.59 8.20
CA ASP A 688 -18.46 34.49 7.30
C ASP A 688 -19.33 33.26 7.58
N GLU A 689 -19.02 32.47 8.59
CA GLU A 689 -19.87 31.36 9.02
C GLU A 689 -20.69 31.76 10.26
N ALA A 690 -21.93 31.30 10.29
CA ALA A 690 -22.79 31.44 11.46
C ALA A 690 -23.54 30.15 11.73
N ILE A 691 -23.82 29.87 12.99
CA ILE A 691 -24.72 28.78 13.34
C ILE A 691 -26.12 29.05 12.77
N GLU A 692 -26.69 28.07 12.06
CA GLU A 692 -28.01 28.19 11.42
C GLU A 692 -29.12 28.43 12.46
N SER A 693 -29.05 27.74 13.60
CA SER A 693 -30.00 27.88 14.69
C SER A 693 -29.38 27.49 16.04
N THR A 694 -29.84 28.15 17.11
CA THR A 694 -29.56 27.77 18.51
C THR A 694 -30.70 26.96 19.12
N ASP A 695 -31.68 26.55 18.30
CA ASP A 695 -32.73 25.64 18.74
C ASP A 695 -32.13 24.28 19.15
N PRO A 696 -32.74 23.58 20.12
CA PRO A 696 -32.26 22.27 20.55
C PRO A 696 -32.20 21.25 19.40
N VAL A 697 -31.10 20.51 19.32
CA VAL A 697 -30.92 19.40 18.37
C VAL A 697 -31.10 18.09 19.11
N ASP A 698 -32.14 17.34 18.76
CA ASP A 698 -32.55 16.12 19.45
C ASP A 698 -32.21 14.86 18.64
N VAL A 699 -31.60 13.88 19.30
CA VAL A 699 -31.34 12.54 18.79
C VAL A 699 -32.09 11.52 19.66
N PRO A 700 -33.09 10.81 19.12
CA PRO A 700 -33.80 9.80 19.87
C PRO A 700 -32.89 8.62 20.21
N LEU A 701 -32.97 8.13 21.45
CA LEU A 701 -32.23 6.96 21.92
C LEU A 701 -33.21 5.88 22.38
N SER A 702 -32.92 4.63 22.04
CA SER A 702 -33.66 3.46 22.49
C SER A 702 -32.69 2.36 22.91
N PHE A 703 -32.90 1.82 24.12
CA PHE A 703 -32.09 0.73 24.66
C PHE A 703 -32.98 -0.41 25.16
N THR A 704 -32.79 -1.62 24.66
CA THR A 704 -33.37 -2.82 25.27
C THR A 704 -32.35 -3.44 26.20
N VAL A 705 -32.70 -3.59 27.48
CA VAL A 705 -31.87 -4.25 28.49
C VAL A 705 -32.34 -5.69 28.69
N ARG A 706 -31.50 -6.67 28.35
CA ARG A 706 -31.76 -8.10 28.54
C ARG A 706 -30.45 -8.87 28.67
N SER A 707 -30.43 -9.90 29.51
CA SER A 707 -29.29 -10.80 29.64
C SER A 707 -29.70 -12.26 29.53
N TYR A 708 -28.78 -13.09 29.06
CA TYR A 708 -28.93 -14.55 28.97
C TYR A 708 -27.84 -15.22 29.79
N GLY A 709 -28.23 -15.94 30.83
CA GLY A 709 -27.29 -16.52 31.79
C GLY A 709 -26.51 -15.45 32.55
N LYS A 710 -25.28 -15.78 32.96
CA LYS A 710 -24.36 -14.92 33.71
C LYS A 710 -22.95 -14.98 33.08
N PRO A 711 -22.08 -13.99 33.36
CA PRO A 711 -20.65 -14.09 33.04
C PRO A 711 -20.04 -15.42 33.52
N GLY A 712 -19.13 -16.00 32.72
CA GLY A 712 -18.58 -17.32 33.00
C GLY A 712 -19.48 -18.50 32.58
N GLN A 713 -20.55 -18.25 31.82
CA GLN A 713 -21.38 -19.28 31.18
C GLN A 713 -21.35 -19.14 29.65
N SER A 714 -21.74 -20.21 28.95
CA SER A 714 -21.89 -20.19 27.49
C SER A 714 -23.34 -20.07 27.05
N ILE A 715 -23.61 -19.15 26.13
CA ILE A 715 -24.84 -19.01 25.36
C ILE A 715 -24.79 -20.00 24.18
N GLN A 716 -25.80 -20.86 24.05
CA GLN A 716 -25.91 -21.81 22.95
C GLN A 716 -26.70 -21.20 21.79
N VAL A 717 -26.14 -21.31 20.58
CA VAL A 717 -26.70 -20.76 19.35
C VAL A 717 -26.77 -21.85 18.29
N ALA A 718 -27.83 -21.88 17.48
CA ALA A 718 -28.03 -22.90 16.44
C ALA A 718 -28.49 -22.26 15.12
N PRO A 719 -28.28 -22.90 13.95
CA PRO A 719 -28.77 -22.38 12.66
C PRO A 719 -30.29 -22.14 12.61
N ASP A 720 -31.06 -22.93 13.35
CA ASP A 720 -32.51 -22.81 13.55
C ASP A 720 -32.89 -22.22 14.92
N GLY A 721 -31.92 -21.58 15.58
CA GLY A 721 -32.11 -20.86 16.83
C GLY A 721 -33.12 -19.73 16.69
N SER A 722 -33.69 -19.31 17.82
CA SER A 722 -34.78 -18.34 17.85
C SER A 722 -34.43 -17.15 18.73
N PRO A 723 -34.86 -15.92 18.39
CA PRO A 723 -34.73 -14.75 19.27
C PRO A 723 -35.54 -14.89 20.58
N GLN A 724 -36.45 -15.87 20.64
CA GLN A 724 -37.21 -16.22 21.83
C GLN A 724 -36.56 -17.36 22.65
N GLY A 725 -35.42 -17.91 22.20
CA GLY A 725 -34.63 -18.86 22.97
C GLY A 725 -34.11 -18.24 24.28
N ASP A 726 -33.66 -19.08 25.20
CA ASP A 726 -33.06 -18.65 26.47
C ASP A 726 -31.53 -18.86 26.50
N GLY A 727 -30.95 -19.34 25.39
CA GLY A 727 -29.52 -19.60 25.25
C GLY A 727 -29.07 -20.90 25.92
N SER A 728 -29.99 -21.73 26.42
CA SER A 728 -29.70 -23.08 26.89
C SER A 728 -29.62 -24.08 25.72
N PRO A 729 -29.02 -25.26 25.92
CA PRO A 729 -29.01 -26.32 24.90
C PRO A 729 -30.42 -26.76 24.44
N GLN A 730 -31.45 -26.54 25.26
CA GLN A 730 -32.84 -26.92 24.94
C GLN A 730 -33.59 -25.86 24.15
N ALA A 731 -33.16 -24.60 24.23
CA ALA A 731 -33.77 -23.47 23.54
C ALA A 731 -32.67 -22.47 23.09
N PRO A 732 -31.84 -22.86 22.10
CA PRO A 732 -30.75 -22.03 21.63
C PRO A 732 -31.25 -20.71 21.02
N LEU A 733 -30.43 -19.67 21.16
CA LEU A 733 -30.67 -18.38 20.53
C LEU A 733 -30.30 -18.41 19.05
N ASP A 734 -30.87 -17.46 18.29
CA ASP A 734 -30.26 -17.09 17.01
C ASP A 734 -28.99 -16.24 17.25
N LEU A 735 -28.17 -16.11 16.21
CA LEU A 735 -26.88 -15.45 16.30
C LEU A 735 -26.97 -13.94 16.59
N HIS A 736 -27.91 -13.22 15.98
CA HIS A 736 -28.03 -11.78 16.21
C HIS A 736 -28.38 -11.50 17.67
N THR A 737 -29.40 -12.19 18.19
CA THR A 737 -29.82 -12.02 19.58
C THR A 737 -28.72 -12.38 20.58
N ALA A 738 -27.91 -13.41 20.29
CA ALA A 738 -26.80 -13.77 21.16
C ALA A 738 -25.70 -12.69 21.20
N VAL A 739 -25.37 -12.10 20.05
CA VAL A 739 -24.39 -11.01 19.96
C VAL A 739 -24.89 -9.74 20.64
N ASP A 740 -26.16 -9.38 20.43
CA ASP A 740 -26.78 -8.17 20.99
C ASP A 740 -26.77 -8.10 22.52
N PHE A 741 -26.75 -9.26 23.19
CA PHE A 741 -26.94 -9.36 24.64
C PHE A 741 -25.84 -10.13 25.36
N ALA A 742 -24.71 -10.40 24.70
CA ALA A 742 -23.57 -11.04 25.33
C ALA A 742 -22.93 -10.12 26.39
N GLN A 743 -22.56 -10.72 27.53
CA GLN A 743 -21.84 -10.06 28.62
C GLN A 743 -20.34 -10.38 28.55
N ALA A 744 -19.50 -9.46 29.03
CA ALA A 744 -18.08 -9.68 29.21
C ALA A 744 -17.80 -11.01 29.95
N GLY A 745 -16.89 -11.83 29.41
CA GLY A 745 -16.53 -13.15 29.94
C GLY A 745 -17.53 -14.27 29.63
N GLN A 746 -18.49 -14.07 28.73
CA GLN A 746 -19.31 -15.15 28.18
C GLN A 746 -18.73 -15.73 26.89
N GLN A 747 -19.15 -16.95 26.59
CA GLN A 747 -18.93 -17.60 25.29
C GLN A 747 -20.25 -17.72 24.55
N ILE A 748 -20.30 -17.31 23.29
CA ILE A 748 -21.35 -17.64 22.34
C ILE A 748 -20.88 -18.88 21.57
N ILE A 749 -21.50 -20.03 21.82
CA ILE A 749 -21.12 -21.31 21.22
C ILE A 749 -22.12 -21.64 20.10
N LEU A 750 -21.61 -21.65 18.86
CA LEU A 750 -22.35 -21.99 17.66
C LEU A 750 -22.38 -23.50 17.44
N ALA A 751 -23.56 -24.11 17.39
CA ALA A 751 -23.70 -25.48 16.94
C ALA A 751 -23.21 -25.59 15.48
N GLY A 752 -22.51 -26.69 15.16
CA GLY A 752 -22.05 -26.92 13.79
C GLY A 752 -23.20 -26.93 12.78
N GLY A 753 -22.98 -26.31 11.63
CA GLY A 753 -23.99 -26.13 10.59
C GLY A 753 -23.86 -24.80 9.85
N THR A 754 -24.72 -24.59 8.87
CA THR A 754 -24.72 -23.38 8.03
C THR A 754 -25.74 -22.36 8.51
N TYR A 755 -25.26 -21.18 8.89
CA TYR A 755 -26.03 -20.00 9.25
C TYR A 755 -26.20 -19.12 8.00
N ARG A 756 -27.42 -18.66 7.74
CA ARG A 756 -27.78 -17.87 6.54
C ARG A 756 -28.38 -16.53 6.94
N PRO A 757 -27.59 -15.61 7.50
CA PRO A 757 -28.10 -14.30 7.90
C PRO A 757 -28.60 -13.53 6.69
N THR A 758 -29.67 -12.75 6.88
CA THR A 758 -30.22 -11.84 5.86
C THR A 758 -29.66 -10.42 5.96
N SER A 759 -28.88 -10.15 7.00
CA SER A 759 -28.19 -8.89 7.30
C SER A 759 -26.91 -9.17 8.07
N GLY A 760 -25.93 -8.27 8.00
CA GLY A 760 -24.68 -8.38 8.76
C GLY A 760 -24.91 -8.55 10.27
N ILE A 761 -24.06 -9.35 10.89
CA ILE A 761 -23.96 -9.50 12.35
C ILE A 761 -23.03 -8.41 12.84
N VAL A 762 -23.57 -7.43 13.57
CA VAL A 762 -22.80 -6.27 14.02
C VAL A 762 -22.63 -6.33 15.53
N VAL A 763 -21.38 -6.40 15.97
CA VAL A 763 -21.01 -6.09 17.36
C VAL A 763 -20.93 -4.58 17.44
N GLU A 764 -22.03 -3.94 17.86
CA GLU A 764 -22.12 -2.48 17.91
C GLU A 764 -21.22 -1.87 19.00
N ARG A 765 -20.83 -0.59 18.83
CA ARG A 765 -20.07 0.15 19.85
C ARG A 765 -20.78 0.11 21.21
N GLY A 766 -20.02 -0.13 22.27
CA GLY A 766 -20.56 -0.31 23.63
C GLY A 766 -21.00 -1.75 23.95
N ARG A 767 -20.87 -2.68 23.01
CA ARG A 767 -20.95 -4.13 23.27
C ARG A 767 -19.54 -4.68 23.48
N ASP A 768 -18.88 -4.25 24.53
CA ASP A 768 -17.46 -4.55 24.72
C ASP A 768 -17.24 -5.68 25.72
N GLY A 769 -16.21 -6.49 25.46
CA GLY A 769 -15.59 -7.31 26.50
C GLY A 769 -14.68 -6.47 27.39
N THR A 770 -13.80 -7.12 28.12
CA THR A 770 -12.67 -6.47 28.78
C THR A 770 -11.41 -7.30 28.59
N GLU A 771 -10.25 -6.71 28.81
CA GLU A 771 -8.96 -7.43 28.76
C GLU A 771 -8.97 -8.72 29.60
N GLN A 772 -9.57 -8.69 30.80
CA GLN A 772 -9.63 -9.86 31.69
C GLN A 772 -10.83 -10.77 31.42
N ALA A 773 -11.82 -10.32 30.66
CA ALA A 773 -13.05 -11.05 30.38
C ALA A 773 -13.55 -10.73 28.97
N PRO A 774 -12.84 -11.16 27.91
CA PRO A 774 -13.28 -10.96 26.54
C PRO A 774 -14.59 -11.73 26.28
N ILE A 775 -15.36 -11.28 25.29
CA ILE A 775 -16.52 -12.03 24.79
C ILE A 775 -16.04 -12.94 23.68
N THR A 776 -16.29 -14.24 23.78
CA THR A 776 -15.82 -15.20 22.77
C THR A 776 -16.98 -15.68 21.89
N LEU A 777 -16.88 -15.53 20.58
CA LEU A 777 -17.79 -16.12 19.59
C LEU A 777 -17.10 -17.30 18.91
N MET A 778 -17.61 -18.53 19.08
CA MET A 778 -16.90 -19.71 18.60
C MET A 778 -17.79 -20.85 18.10
N SER A 779 -17.26 -21.69 17.20
CA SER A 779 -17.88 -22.99 16.94
C SER A 779 -17.84 -23.88 18.18
N ALA A 780 -18.85 -24.74 18.32
CA ALA A 780 -18.83 -25.80 19.31
C ALA A 780 -17.65 -26.75 19.03
N PRO A 781 -16.85 -27.12 20.06
CA PRO A 781 -15.65 -27.92 19.84
C PRO A 781 -15.90 -29.21 19.06
N GLY A 782 -15.07 -29.47 18.05
CA GLY A 782 -15.18 -30.64 17.18
C GLY A 782 -16.27 -30.53 16.11
N THR A 783 -16.88 -29.36 15.95
CA THR A 783 -17.83 -29.03 14.87
C THR A 783 -17.39 -27.73 14.18
N ARG A 784 -18.04 -27.37 13.06
CA ARG A 784 -17.73 -26.13 12.32
C ARG A 784 -19.03 -25.37 12.00
N ALA A 785 -19.09 -24.10 12.40
CA ALA A 785 -20.14 -23.18 11.99
C ALA A 785 -19.71 -22.44 10.71
N VAL A 786 -20.61 -22.38 9.74
CA VAL A 786 -20.41 -21.71 8.44
C VAL A 786 -21.37 -20.54 8.34
N LEU A 787 -20.84 -19.32 8.27
CA LEU A 787 -21.57 -18.09 7.98
C LEU A 787 -21.65 -17.89 6.47
N ASP A 788 -22.80 -18.23 5.91
CA ASP A 788 -23.05 -18.16 4.47
C ASP A 788 -23.85 -16.91 4.13
N LEU A 789 -23.12 -15.93 3.60
CA LEU A 789 -23.57 -14.55 3.43
C LEU A 789 -24.34 -14.33 2.12
N SER A 790 -24.65 -15.38 1.38
CA SER A 790 -25.35 -15.30 0.09
C SER A 790 -26.75 -14.66 0.14
N GLN A 791 -27.31 -14.48 1.34
CA GLN A 791 -28.59 -13.80 1.57
C GLN A 791 -28.45 -12.47 2.32
N SER A 792 -27.24 -12.10 2.74
CA SER A 792 -27.01 -10.87 3.51
C SER A 792 -26.84 -9.69 2.58
N SER A 793 -27.66 -8.66 2.77
CA SER A 793 -27.55 -7.41 2.01
C SER A 793 -26.54 -6.42 2.60
N SER A 794 -25.92 -6.72 3.74
CA SER A 794 -25.05 -5.79 4.48
C SER A 794 -23.77 -6.43 5.02
N GLY A 795 -23.25 -7.45 4.33
CA GLY A 795 -21.99 -8.12 4.68
C GLY A 795 -22.14 -9.24 5.71
N GLY A 796 -21.04 -9.58 6.38
CA GLY A 796 -20.98 -10.66 7.35
C GLY A 796 -20.83 -10.16 8.78
N LEU A 797 -19.67 -10.38 9.39
CA LEU A 797 -19.39 -10.04 10.78
C LEU A 797 -18.65 -8.71 10.89
N ARG A 798 -19.23 -7.74 11.59
CA ARG A 798 -18.67 -6.39 11.78
C ARG A 798 -18.38 -6.16 13.26
N LEU A 799 -17.11 -6.07 13.64
CA LEU A 799 -16.66 -5.88 15.02
C LEU A 799 -16.40 -4.39 15.29
N ARG A 800 -17.42 -3.64 15.72
CA ARG A 800 -17.28 -2.24 16.15
C ARG A 800 -16.98 -2.10 17.65
N GLY A 801 -17.33 -3.13 18.44
CA GLY A 801 -16.98 -3.23 19.85
C GLY A 801 -15.56 -3.75 20.08
N ASP A 802 -15.15 -3.68 21.34
CA ASP A 802 -13.79 -3.98 21.79
C ASP A 802 -13.71 -5.31 22.55
N TRP A 803 -12.52 -5.92 22.58
CA TRP A 803 -12.23 -7.12 23.37
C TRP A 803 -13.10 -8.35 23.03
N TRP A 804 -13.40 -8.55 21.74
CA TRP A 804 -14.00 -9.78 21.24
C TRP A 804 -12.95 -10.78 20.80
N HIS A 805 -13.25 -12.06 20.99
CA HIS A 805 -12.48 -13.17 20.45
C HIS A 805 -13.37 -14.02 19.53
N VAL A 806 -13.19 -13.89 18.23
CA VAL A 806 -13.86 -14.71 17.22
C VAL A 806 -12.97 -15.93 16.94
N TYR A 807 -13.47 -17.14 17.17
CA TYR A 807 -12.66 -18.36 17.17
C TYR A 807 -13.28 -19.51 16.36
N ASP A 808 -12.51 -20.09 15.44
CA ASP A 808 -12.82 -21.36 14.75
C ASP A 808 -14.13 -21.35 13.95
N LEU A 809 -14.25 -20.53 12.91
CA LEU A 809 -15.45 -20.45 12.07
C LEU A 809 -15.15 -20.19 10.59
N GLU A 810 -16.11 -20.49 9.72
CA GLU A 810 -16.02 -20.27 8.27
C GLU A 810 -16.97 -19.13 7.84
N ILE A 811 -16.52 -18.25 6.95
CA ILE A 811 -17.29 -17.14 6.37
C ILE A 811 -17.20 -17.20 4.85
N THR A 812 -18.34 -17.19 4.15
CA THR A 812 -18.34 -17.34 2.70
C THR A 812 -19.48 -16.64 1.98
N ARG A 813 -19.25 -16.32 0.69
CA ARG A 813 -20.25 -15.82 -0.28
C ARG A 813 -20.89 -14.48 0.06
N SER A 814 -20.12 -13.51 0.54
CA SER A 814 -20.60 -12.11 0.62
C SER A 814 -20.88 -11.53 -0.76
N GLY A 815 -21.75 -10.51 -0.80
CA GLY A 815 -22.02 -9.73 -2.01
C GLY A 815 -20.89 -8.74 -2.36
N ASP A 816 -20.94 -8.21 -3.59
CA ASP A 816 -19.98 -7.20 -4.07
C ASP A 816 -20.01 -5.95 -3.16
N LYS A 817 -18.83 -5.48 -2.75
CA LYS A 817 -18.64 -4.36 -1.80
C LYS A 817 -19.27 -4.59 -0.43
N GLN A 818 -19.63 -5.82 -0.09
CA GLN A 818 -20.16 -6.20 1.22
C GLN A 818 -19.08 -6.96 1.98
N LYS A 819 -18.53 -6.33 3.03
CA LYS A 819 -17.42 -6.90 3.80
C LYS A 819 -17.86 -8.21 4.49
N PRO A 820 -17.23 -9.35 4.19
CA PRO A 820 -17.50 -10.62 4.89
C PRO A 820 -17.09 -10.55 6.36
N MET A 821 -15.94 -9.93 6.65
CA MET A 821 -15.50 -9.64 8.01
C MET A 821 -14.81 -8.27 8.06
N LEU A 822 -15.32 -7.38 8.91
CA LEU A 822 -14.79 -6.03 9.11
C LEU A 822 -14.51 -5.79 10.61
N ILE A 823 -13.31 -5.32 10.93
CA ILE A 823 -12.86 -5.01 12.28
C ILE A 823 -12.65 -3.49 12.38
N GLU A 824 -13.43 -2.85 13.24
CA GLU A 824 -13.47 -1.40 13.45
C GLU A 824 -13.19 -1.00 14.89
N GLY A 825 -13.43 -1.90 15.84
CA GLY A 825 -13.10 -1.72 17.24
C GLY A 825 -11.63 -2.03 17.55
N HIS A 826 -11.33 -2.07 18.83
CA HIS A 826 -9.99 -2.21 19.37
C HIS A 826 -9.82 -3.54 20.11
N HIS A 827 -8.59 -4.02 20.20
CA HIS A 827 -8.22 -5.18 21.04
C HIS A 827 -8.99 -6.48 20.72
N ASN A 828 -9.49 -6.63 19.49
CA ASN A 828 -10.19 -7.83 19.06
C ASN A 828 -9.20 -8.90 18.58
N VAL A 829 -9.57 -10.17 18.80
CA VAL A 829 -8.84 -11.35 18.33
C VAL A 829 -9.72 -12.11 17.34
N VAL A 830 -9.16 -12.39 16.16
CA VAL A 830 -9.79 -13.22 15.12
C VAL A 830 -8.88 -14.40 14.89
N GLU A 831 -9.29 -15.57 15.35
CA GLU A 831 -8.44 -16.75 15.42
C GLU A 831 -9.08 -17.95 14.72
N ARG A 832 -8.33 -18.64 13.87
CA ARG A 832 -8.80 -19.85 13.15
C ARG A 832 -10.07 -19.63 12.32
N VAL A 833 -10.20 -18.43 11.77
CA VAL A 833 -11.27 -18.06 10.83
C VAL A 833 -10.84 -18.41 9.41
N GLU A 834 -11.76 -18.98 8.63
CA GLU A 834 -11.59 -19.23 7.20
C GLU A 834 -12.56 -18.36 6.42
N SER A 835 -12.06 -17.42 5.62
CA SER A 835 -12.87 -16.50 4.83
C SER A 835 -12.67 -16.75 3.34
N HIS A 836 -13.70 -17.16 2.62
CA HIS A 836 -13.52 -17.56 1.23
C HIS A 836 -14.71 -17.35 0.30
N HIS A 837 -14.44 -17.25 -1.01
CA HIS A 837 -15.46 -17.10 -2.04
C HIS A 837 -16.39 -15.90 -1.82
N ASN A 838 -15.85 -14.83 -1.24
CA ASN A 838 -16.54 -13.55 -1.04
C ASN A 838 -16.30 -12.63 -2.24
N LEU A 839 -17.21 -11.71 -2.52
CA LEU A 839 -17.04 -10.73 -3.62
C LEU A 839 -16.37 -9.43 -3.13
N ASP A 840 -15.58 -9.52 -2.07
CA ASP A 840 -14.82 -8.43 -1.44
C ASP A 840 -13.70 -9.06 -0.58
N THR A 841 -12.81 -8.24 -0.01
CA THR A 841 -11.70 -8.65 0.86
C THR A 841 -12.16 -9.58 1.99
N GLY A 842 -11.46 -10.69 2.20
CA GLY A 842 -11.87 -11.75 3.14
C GLY A 842 -11.91 -11.33 4.61
N VAL A 843 -10.88 -10.66 5.13
CA VAL A 843 -10.87 -10.08 6.48
C VAL A 843 -10.19 -8.72 6.44
N GLN A 844 -10.92 -7.65 6.80
CA GLN A 844 -10.42 -6.28 6.74
C GLN A 844 -10.44 -5.60 8.11
N ILE A 845 -9.35 -4.92 8.45
CA ILE A 845 -9.27 -3.92 9.54
C ILE A 845 -9.34 -2.54 8.88
N SER A 846 -10.36 -1.76 9.21
CA SER A 846 -10.53 -0.39 8.70
C SER A 846 -11.62 0.31 9.48
N GLY A 847 -11.38 1.55 9.90
CA GLY A 847 -12.39 2.43 10.50
C GLY A 847 -13.17 3.21 9.45
N SER A 848 -13.70 4.36 9.85
CA SER A 848 -14.36 5.31 8.96
C SER A 848 -13.52 6.58 8.75
N SER A 849 -13.45 7.10 7.52
CA SER A 849 -12.80 8.39 7.24
C SER A 849 -13.58 9.58 7.80
N ASN A 850 -14.84 9.38 8.19
CA ASN A 850 -15.66 10.38 8.86
C ASN A 850 -15.43 10.41 10.37
N GLU A 851 -14.61 9.51 10.90
CA GLU A 851 -14.22 9.45 12.30
C GLU A 851 -12.78 9.95 12.47
N PRO A 852 -12.46 10.62 13.58
CA PRO A 852 -11.10 11.07 13.85
C PRO A 852 -10.14 9.88 13.97
N PRO A 853 -8.83 10.03 13.66
CA PRO A 853 -7.86 8.94 13.73
C PRO A 853 -7.79 8.20 15.07
N ALA A 854 -8.11 8.88 16.18
CA ALA A 854 -8.16 8.26 17.51
C ALA A 854 -9.25 7.18 17.66
N MET A 855 -10.20 7.10 16.73
CA MET A 855 -11.25 6.07 16.69
C MET A 855 -10.95 4.96 15.67
N TRP A 856 -9.84 5.03 14.95
CA TRP A 856 -9.46 3.99 14.01
C TRP A 856 -9.05 2.71 14.74
N PRO A 857 -9.43 1.53 14.20
CA PRO A 857 -9.19 0.24 14.85
C PRO A 857 -7.70 0.07 15.18
N SER A 858 -7.43 -0.33 16.43
CA SER A 858 -6.08 -0.43 16.98
C SER A 858 -5.93 -1.71 17.80
N ASP A 859 -4.70 -2.20 17.92
CA ASP A 859 -4.35 -3.34 18.78
C ASP A 859 -5.14 -4.64 18.51
N ASN A 860 -5.62 -4.85 17.28
CA ASN A 860 -6.30 -6.08 16.90
C ASN A 860 -5.31 -7.17 16.47
N LEU A 861 -5.65 -8.44 16.72
CA LEU A 861 -4.88 -9.60 16.31
C LEU A 861 -5.71 -10.51 15.41
N VAL A 862 -5.31 -10.68 14.16
CA VAL A 862 -5.81 -11.73 13.27
C VAL A 862 -4.77 -12.85 13.24
N VAL A 863 -5.11 -14.04 13.70
CA VAL A 863 -4.14 -15.12 13.92
C VAL A 863 -4.64 -16.48 13.45
N SER A 864 -3.73 -17.33 12.98
CA SER A 864 -4.04 -18.73 12.62
C SER A 864 -5.20 -18.90 11.65
N SER A 865 -5.43 -17.91 10.79
CA SER A 865 -6.61 -17.78 9.92
C SER A 865 -6.25 -17.96 8.45
N VAL A 866 -7.22 -18.37 7.65
CA VAL A 866 -7.07 -18.63 6.22
C VAL A 866 -8.02 -17.74 5.42
N SER A 867 -7.54 -17.15 4.33
CA SER A 867 -8.38 -16.36 3.42
C SER A 867 -8.10 -16.69 1.96
N HIS A 868 -9.13 -17.11 1.21
CA HIS A 868 -8.91 -17.59 -0.16
C HIS A 868 -10.09 -17.49 -1.12
N ASP A 869 -9.81 -17.51 -2.42
CA ASP A 869 -10.83 -17.47 -3.50
C ASP A 869 -11.81 -16.30 -3.38
N ASN A 870 -11.41 -15.21 -2.72
CA ASN A 870 -12.20 -13.99 -2.70
C ASN A 870 -12.02 -13.25 -4.03
N ALA A 871 -13.12 -12.82 -4.65
CA ALA A 871 -13.12 -12.30 -6.00
C ALA A 871 -14.26 -11.31 -6.26
N ASP A 872 -13.96 -10.01 -6.26
CA ASP A 872 -14.90 -8.99 -6.72
C ASP A 872 -15.07 -9.05 -8.26
N PRO A 873 -16.12 -8.43 -8.83
CA PRO A 873 -16.34 -8.43 -10.28
C PRO A 873 -15.27 -7.70 -11.10
N GLY A 874 -14.59 -6.70 -10.52
CA GLY A 874 -13.53 -5.91 -11.16
C GLY A 874 -12.17 -6.61 -11.16
N GLY A 875 -11.93 -7.49 -10.17
CA GLY A 875 -10.69 -8.21 -9.97
C GLY A 875 -9.58 -7.33 -9.40
N ASN A 876 -9.93 -6.30 -8.63
CA ASN A 876 -9.00 -5.26 -8.18
C ASN A 876 -9.27 -4.77 -6.74
N ASP A 877 -10.16 -5.42 -6.00
CA ASP A 877 -10.57 -4.99 -4.66
C ASP A 877 -10.62 -6.14 -3.63
N ALA A 878 -10.75 -7.39 -4.06
CA ALA A 878 -10.90 -8.54 -3.17
C ALA A 878 -9.56 -9.22 -2.81
N ASP A 879 -8.99 -8.75 -1.70
CA ASP A 879 -7.80 -9.33 -1.07
C ASP A 879 -8.14 -10.51 -0.15
N GLY A 880 -7.10 -11.24 0.29
CA GLY A 880 -7.25 -12.18 1.39
C GLY A 880 -7.44 -11.46 2.73
N PHE A 881 -6.44 -10.66 3.12
CA PHE A 881 -6.43 -9.87 4.34
C PHE A 881 -6.12 -8.41 4.02
N ALA A 882 -6.69 -7.47 4.78
CA ALA A 882 -6.32 -6.07 4.64
C ALA A 882 -6.32 -5.32 5.97
N ALA A 883 -5.42 -4.37 6.10
CA ALA A 883 -5.49 -3.30 7.09
C ALA A 883 -5.14 -1.99 6.38
N LYS A 884 -6.18 -1.33 5.84
CA LYS A 884 -6.04 -0.23 4.87
C LYS A 884 -6.98 0.93 5.14
N LEU A 885 -6.69 2.07 4.51
CA LEU A 885 -7.44 3.34 4.55
C LEU A 885 -7.38 4.08 5.89
N THR A 886 -8.00 3.53 6.93
CA THR A 886 -8.23 4.21 8.21
C THR A 886 -7.91 3.26 9.37
N VAL A 887 -6.62 3.09 9.64
CA VAL A 887 -6.10 2.08 10.56
C VAL A 887 -5.27 2.76 11.64
N GLY A 888 -5.54 2.42 12.90
CA GLY A 888 -4.75 2.87 14.04
C GLY A 888 -3.54 1.97 14.31
N GLU A 889 -2.86 2.22 15.43
CA GLU A 889 -1.61 1.53 15.76
C GLU A 889 -1.82 0.09 16.26
N GLY A 890 -0.77 -0.72 16.21
CA GLY A 890 -0.69 -1.99 16.97
C GLY A 890 -1.44 -3.18 16.37
N ASN A 891 -1.98 -3.06 15.15
CA ASN A 891 -2.68 -4.16 14.49
C ASN A 891 -1.68 -5.23 13.98
N VAL A 892 -2.00 -6.50 14.22
CA VAL A 892 -1.12 -7.64 13.92
C VAL A 892 -1.86 -8.75 13.15
N PHE A 893 -1.24 -9.24 12.08
CA PHE A 893 -1.58 -10.50 11.42
C PHE A 893 -0.48 -11.52 11.75
N ARG A 894 -0.81 -12.67 12.35
CA ARG A 894 0.16 -13.70 12.74
C ARG A 894 -0.24 -15.10 12.28
N SER A 895 0.69 -15.90 11.78
CA SER A 895 0.42 -17.31 11.45
C SER A 895 -0.77 -17.51 10.51
N ASN A 896 -1.00 -16.59 9.58
CA ASN A 896 -2.14 -16.65 8.67
C ASN A 896 -1.71 -17.17 7.29
N ILE A 897 -2.68 -17.70 6.54
CA ILE A 897 -2.46 -18.17 5.17
C ILE A 897 -3.43 -17.44 4.24
N SER A 898 -2.91 -16.78 3.21
CA SER A 898 -3.70 -16.14 2.16
C SER A 898 -3.38 -16.76 0.81
N HIS A 899 -4.38 -17.23 0.08
CA HIS A 899 -4.12 -17.79 -1.24
C HIS A 899 -5.26 -17.67 -2.23
N HIS A 900 -4.92 -17.66 -3.52
CA HIS A 900 -5.90 -17.67 -4.60
C HIS A 900 -6.97 -16.56 -4.48
N ASN A 901 -6.64 -15.42 -3.86
CA ASN A 901 -7.51 -14.24 -3.90
C ASN A 901 -7.28 -13.51 -5.23
N ILE A 902 -8.33 -12.90 -5.79
CA ILE A 902 -8.24 -12.35 -7.15
C ILE A 902 -7.24 -11.20 -7.23
N ASP A 903 -7.12 -10.38 -6.18
CA ASP A 903 -6.22 -9.24 -6.14
C ASP A 903 -4.95 -9.57 -5.34
N ASP A 904 -4.86 -9.23 -4.05
CA ASP A 904 -3.66 -9.52 -3.25
C ASP A 904 -3.87 -10.51 -2.10
N GLY A 905 -2.77 -11.07 -1.62
CA GLY A 905 -2.75 -11.83 -0.38
C GLY A 905 -3.00 -10.95 0.84
N TRP A 906 -2.27 -9.83 0.92
CA TRP A 906 -2.40 -8.76 1.91
C TRP A 906 -2.39 -7.40 1.25
N ASP A 907 -3.24 -6.47 1.70
CA ASP A 907 -3.23 -5.06 1.29
C ASP A 907 -3.24 -4.09 2.50
N LEU A 908 -2.19 -3.27 2.59
CA LEU A 908 -1.99 -2.21 3.60
C LEU A 908 -2.07 -0.80 2.99
N TYR A 909 -2.89 -0.60 1.97
CA TYR A 909 -3.02 0.67 1.26
C TYR A 909 -3.36 1.86 2.19
N ALA A 910 -2.53 2.91 2.14
CA ALA A 910 -2.79 4.21 2.73
C ALA A 910 -3.10 5.24 1.63
N LYS A 911 -4.05 6.14 1.88
CA LYS A 911 -4.52 7.12 0.91
C LYS A 911 -4.08 8.52 1.31
N SER A 912 -3.50 9.30 0.39
CA SER A 912 -3.02 10.66 0.65
C SER A 912 -4.11 11.61 1.14
N THR A 913 -5.37 11.37 0.76
CA THR A 913 -6.52 12.18 1.21
C THR A 913 -6.93 11.91 2.66
N THR A 914 -6.57 10.77 3.23
CA THR A 914 -6.81 10.45 4.65
C THR A 914 -5.55 10.55 5.49
N GLY A 915 -4.38 10.61 4.84
CA GLY A 915 -3.07 10.68 5.48
C GLY A 915 -2.48 9.31 5.84
N PRO A 916 -1.37 9.31 6.59
CA PRO A 916 -0.71 8.10 7.10
C PRO A 916 -1.63 7.24 7.96
N ILE A 917 -1.40 5.92 7.94
CA ILE A 917 -2.07 4.95 8.83
C ILE A 917 -1.09 4.39 9.84
N GLY A 918 -1.61 3.81 10.93
CA GLY A 918 -0.80 3.22 11.99
C GLY A 918 0.01 2.00 11.54
N THR A 919 1.02 1.65 12.32
CA THR A 919 1.91 0.53 12.02
C THR A 919 1.16 -0.80 12.06
N VAL A 920 1.24 -1.55 10.97
CA VAL A 920 0.76 -2.93 10.89
C VAL A 920 1.94 -3.90 10.89
N VAL A 921 1.82 -4.97 11.68
CA VAL A 921 2.79 -6.08 11.70
C VAL A 921 2.15 -7.30 11.05
N VAL A 922 2.78 -7.85 10.02
CA VAL A 922 2.44 -9.15 9.44
C VAL A 922 3.57 -10.11 9.75
N GLU A 923 3.28 -11.21 10.43
CA GLU A 923 4.31 -12.14 10.85
C GLU A 923 3.93 -13.62 10.80
N ASP A 924 4.94 -14.48 10.66
CA ASP A 924 4.80 -15.94 10.65
C ASP A 924 3.79 -16.44 9.59
N SER A 925 3.52 -15.65 8.55
CA SER A 925 2.37 -15.81 7.65
C SER A 925 2.80 -16.20 6.24
N VAL A 926 1.85 -16.73 5.45
CA VAL A 926 2.10 -17.27 4.11
C VAL A 926 1.14 -16.69 3.09
N ALA A 927 1.66 -16.17 1.97
CA ALA A 927 0.88 -15.66 0.85
C ALA A 927 1.21 -16.42 -0.44
N TYR A 928 0.24 -17.12 -1.05
CA TYR A 928 0.55 -17.86 -2.29
C TYR A 928 -0.54 -17.89 -3.34
N ASP A 929 -0.13 -17.99 -4.61
CA ASP A 929 -1.02 -18.07 -5.77
C ASP A 929 -2.12 -16.99 -5.83
N ASN A 930 -1.93 -15.82 -5.21
CA ASN A 930 -2.84 -14.69 -5.35
C ASN A 930 -2.71 -14.05 -6.75
N GLY A 931 -3.74 -13.33 -7.18
CA GLY A 931 -3.89 -12.79 -8.54
C GLY A 931 -4.68 -13.71 -9.48
N ARG A 932 -5.11 -14.88 -8.98
CA ARG A 932 -5.85 -15.93 -9.69
C ARG A 932 -6.66 -16.75 -8.70
N LEU A 933 -7.71 -17.41 -9.17
CA LEU A 933 -8.56 -18.28 -8.35
C LEU A 933 -8.09 -19.73 -8.46
N SER A 934 -8.47 -20.58 -7.50
CA SER A 934 -8.08 -21.99 -7.47
C SER A 934 -8.77 -22.84 -8.56
N GLY A 935 -9.75 -22.28 -9.27
CA GLY A 935 -10.48 -22.90 -10.38
C GLY A 935 -10.08 -22.36 -11.76
N ASP A 936 -10.73 -22.87 -12.81
CA ASP A 936 -10.47 -22.47 -14.22
C ASP A 936 -11.06 -21.08 -14.59
N ASP A 937 -11.12 -20.13 -13.65
CA ASP A 937 -11.58 -18.76 -13.91
C ASP A 937 -10.46 -17.96 -14.59
N PRO A 938 -10.69 -17.36 -15.77
CA PRO A 938 -9.66 -16.62 -16.50
C PRO A 938 -9.40 -15.21 -15.95
N ARG A 939 -10.18 -14.74 -14.96
CA ARG A 939 -9.96 -13.43 -14.34
C ARG A 939 -8.63 -13.41 -13.59
N THR A 940 -7.99 -12.25 -13.60
CA THR A 940 -6.74 -11.98 -12.90
C THR A 940 -6.79 -10.58 -12.30
N GLY A 941 -6.20 -10.39 -11.12
CA GLY A 941 -5.93 -9.08 -10.52
C GLY A 941 -4.45 -8.75 -10.50
N GLU A 942 -4.00 -7.91 -9.56
CA GLU A 942 -2.58 -7.55 -9.45
C GLU A 942 -1.72 -8.71 -8.97
N GLY A 943 -2.21 -9.47 -7.99
CA GLY A 943 -1.57 -10.71 -7.55
C GLY A 943 -0.33 -10.52 -6.70
N ASN A 944 -0.29 -9.53 -5.82
CA ASN A 944 0.82 -9.42 -4.88
C ASN A 944 0.64 -10.39 -3.70
N GLY A 945 1.75 -10.90 -3.16
CA GLY A 945 1.71 -11.68 -1.92
C GLY A 945 1.42 -10.76 -0.73
N PHE A 946 2.33 -9.81 -0.48
CA PHE A 946 2.21 -8.80 0.56
C PHE A 946 2.35 -7.39 -0.03
N LYS A 947 1.26 -6.63 -0.11
CA LYS A 947 1.21 -5.21 -0.49
C LYS A 947 1.24 -4.35 0.78
N LEU A 948 2.36 -3.65 1.01
CA LEU A 948 2.72 -3.04 2.30
C LEU A 948 2.67 -1.50 2.28
N GLY A 949 1.77 -0.89 1.51
CA GLY A 949 1.63 0.57 1.47
C GLY A 949 0.77 1.08 0.32
N GLY A 950 0.72 2.41 0.15
CA GLY A 950 -0.05 3.09 -0.91
C GLY A 950 0.28 4.58 -1.00
N GLU A 951 0.08 5.18 -2.19
CA GLU A 951 0.16 6.62 -2.49
C GLU A 951 1.35 7.42 -1.89
N SER A 952 2.52 6.78 -1.73
CA SER A 952 3.69 7.41 -1.10
C SER A 952 3.46 7.87 0.35
N MET A 953 2.46 7.29 1.02
CA MET A 953 2.15 7.56 2.43
C MET A 953 2.99 6.67 3.35
N PRO A 954 3.62 7.25 4.40
CA PRO A 954 4.35 6.49 5.40
C PRO A 954 3.43 5.62 6.26
N GLY A 955 3.96 4.50 6.76
CA GLY A 955 3.25 3.60 7.68
C GLY A 955 4.14 2.72 8.55
N ASP A 956 5.47 2.73 8.36
CA ASP A 956 6.49 1.94 9.09
C ASP A 956 6.14 0.43 9.24
N HIS A 957 5.41 -0.13 8.28
CA HIS A 957 4.88 -1.50 8.36
C HIS A 957 6.00 -2.55 8.45
N LEU A 958 5.77 -3.63 9.20
CA LEU A 958 6.74 -4.71 9.41
C LEU A 958 6.21 -6.04 8.87
N LEU A 959 6.91 -6.60 7.88
CA LEU A 959 6.74 -7.99 7.47
C LEU A 959 7.86 -8.84 8.08
N ARG A 960 7.51 -9.84 8.88
CA ARG A 960 8.47 -10.63 9.66
C ARG A 960 8.24 -12.14 9.56
N ASN A 961 9.30 -12.91 9.31
CA ASN A 961 9.25 -14.37 9.35
C ASN A 961 8.17 -14.97 8.43
N SER A 962 7.93 -14.38 7.27
CA SER A 962 6.81 -14.74 6.39
C SER A 962 7.31 -15.30 5.04
N ILE A 963 6.46 -16.12 4.41
CA ILE A 963 6.76 -16.78 3.13
C ILE A 963 5.77 -16.30 2.07
N SER A 964 6.24 -15.96 0.86
CA SER A 964 5.36 -15.80 -0.30
C SER A 964 5.81 -16.63 -1.50
N TYR A 965 4.86 -17.25 -2.21
CA TYR A 965 5.20 -17.98 -3.44
C TYR A 965 4.08 -18.11 -4.46
N GLY A 966 4.43 -18.26 -5.75
CA GLY A 966 3.44 -18.50 -6.81
C GLY A 966 2.49 -17.32 -7.08
N ASN A 967 2.65 -16.17 -6.43
CA ASN A 967 1.74 -15.04 -6.66
C ASN A 967 1.94 -14.50 -8.09
N LEU A 968 0.85 -14.09 -8.75
CA LEU A 968 0.88 -13.64 -10.16
C LEU A 968 1.75 -12.39 -10.36
N GLY A 969 1.82 -11.52 -9.35
CA GLY A 969 2.62 -10.30 -9.31
C GLY A 969 3.82 -10.41 -8.37
N THR A 970 4.00 -9.41 -7.49
CA THR A 970 5.18 -9.34 -6.62
C THR A 970 4.92 -10.06 -5.30
N GLY A 971 5.84 -10.93 -4.85
CA GLY A 971 5.76 -11.60 -3.55
C GLY A 971 5.69 -10.63 -2.38
N VAL A 972 6.51 -9.58 -2.37
CA VAL A 972 6.50 -8.49 -1.38
C VAL A 972 6.68 -7.14 -2.08
N THR A 973 5.74 -6.22 -1.93
CA THR A 973 5.82 -4.87 -2.52
C THR A 973 5.58 -3.79 -1.48
N SER A 974 6.36 -2.71 -1.50
CA SER A 974 6.06 -1.50 -0.72
C SER A 974 4.85 -0.75 -1.25
N ASN A 975 4.50 -0.99 -2.53
CA ASN A 975 3.41 -0.32 -3.23
C ASN A 975 3.42 1.21 -3.00
N SER A 976 4.60 1.80 -3.22
CA SER A 976 4.92 3.20 -2.97
C SER A 976 5.05 3.64 -1.49
N GLY A 977 4.73 2.82 -0.49
CA GLY A 977 5.03 3.14 0.91
C GLY A 977 6.54 3.38 1.12
N PRO A 978 6.99 4.50 1.72
CA PRO A 978 8.39 4.91 1.72
C PRO A 978 9.26 4.26 2.80
N ASP A 979 8.69 3.55 3.78
CA ASP A 979 9.38 3.18 5.04
C ASP A 979 9.13 1.74 5.53
N VAL A 980 8.82 0.82 4.61
CA VAL A 980 8.58 -0.60 4.93
C VAL A 980 9.79 -1.32 5.54
N ARG A 981 9.52 -2.22 6.49
CA ARG A 981 10.51 -3.06 7.18
C ARG A 981 10.31 -4.55 6.88
N LEU A 982 11.38 -5.23 6.48
CA LEU A 982 11.41 -6.66 6.21
C LEU A 982 12.38 -7.38 7.17
N GLN A 983 11.93 -8.48 7.78
CA GLN A 983 12.76 -9.29 8.68
C GLN A 983 12.54 -10.79 8.45
N ARG A 984 13.58 -11.55 8.07
CA ARG A 984 13.50 -13.02 7.88
C ARG A 984 12.39 -13.41 6.91
N VAL A 985 12.36 -12.85 5.71
CA VAL A 985 11.28 -13.07 4.72
C VAL A 985 11.78 -14.00 3.62
N THR A 986 11.00 -15.01 3.23
CA THR A 986 11.26 -15.84 2.05
C THR A 986 10.26 -15.51 0.96
N SER A 987 10.70 -15.15 -0.24
CA SER A 987 9.85 -14.89 -1.41
C SER A 987 10.33 -15.72 -2.59
N ALA A 988 9.56 -16.72 -3.00
CA ALA A 988 9.98 -17.68 -4.01
C ALA A 988 8.94 -17.88 -5.13
N ASP A 989 9.33 -18.03 -6.38
CA ASP A 989 8.40 -18.40 -7.48
C ASP A 989 7.20 -17.46 -7.70
N ASN A 990 7.30 -16.21 -7.26
CA ASN A 990 6.37 -15.14 -7.66
C ASN A 990 6.84 -14.57 -9.02
N ASP A 991 6.08 -13.69 -9.69
CA ASP A 991 6.62 -12.99 -10.88
C ASP A 991 7.83 -12.11 -10.52
N ARG A 992 7.78 -11.45 -9.35
CA ARG A 992 8.92 -10.76 -8.73
C ARG A 992 9.01 -11.12 -7.25
N GLY A 993 10.21 -11.24 -6.70
CA GLY A 993 10.38 -11.54 -5.28
C GLY A 993 10.00 -10.36 -4.38
N VAL A 994 10.74 -9.25 -4.51
CA VAL A 994 10.67 -8.06 -3.66
C VAL A 994 10.68 -6.78 -4.50
N ARG A 995 9.81 -5.81 -4.18
CA ARG A 995 9.77 -4.47 -4.80
C ARG A 995 9.62 -3.39 -3.72
N LEU A 996 10.69 -2.68 -3.40
CA LEU A 996 10.67 -1.51 -2.52
C LEU A 996 10.98 -0.26 -3.35
N GLU A 997 9.97 0.53 -3.67
CA GLU A 997 10.11 1.77 -4.45
C GLU A 997 9.00 2.77 -4.11
N THR A 998 9.25 4.06 -4.33
CA THR A 998 8.29 5.13 -4.05
C THR A 998 8.58 6.38 -4.87
N ASN A 999 7.54 7.22 -5.04
CA ASN A 999 7.70 8.57 -5.58
C ASN A 999 8.04 9.61 -4.50
N ALA A 1000 7.96 9.27 -3.20
CA ALA A 1000 8.41 10.14 -2.12
C ALA A 1000 9.87 10.60 -2.33
N GLY A 1001 10.19 11.82 -1.89
CA GLY A 1001 11.52 12.40 -2.02
C GLY A 1001 12.61 11.65 -1.24
N VAL A 1002 12.23 10.94 -0.16
CA VAL A 1002 13.14 10.18 0.71
C VAL A 1002 12.50 8.83 1.07
N THR A 1003 13.32 7.79 1.25
CA THR A 1003 12.89 6.48 1.78
C THR A 1003 13.47 6.21 3.17
N ASN A 1004 12.95 5.20 3.86
CA ASN A 1004 13.49 4.63 5.10
C ASN A 1004 13.23 3.11 5.14
N TYR A 1005 13.50 2.41 4.04
CA TYR A 1005 13.39 0.96 3.94
C TYR A 1005 14.42 0.27 4.82
N ARG A 1006 14.00 -0.82 5.48
CA ARG A 1006 14.87 -1.64 6.33
C ARG A 1006 14.66 -3.09 5.99
N ALA A 1007 15.73 -3.85 5.76
CA ALA A 1007 15.64 -5.26 5.44
C ALA A 1007 16.77 -6.05 6.10
N SER A 1008 16.43 -7.17 6.74
CA SER A 1008 17.38 -8.13 7.28
C SER A 1008 16.84 -9.55 7.12
N GLY A 1009 17.67 -10.51 6.76
CA GLY A 1009 17.25 -11.90 6.54
C GLY A 1009 16.30 -12.12 5.37
N VAL A 1010 16.27 -11.25 4.35
CA VAL A 1010 15.42 -11.44 3.16
C VAL A 1010 16.00 -12.52 2.25
N LEU A 1011 15.17 -13.40 1.70
CA LEU A 1011 15.56 -14.46 0.79
C LEU A 1011 14.60 -14.51 -0.40
N SER A 1012 15.03 -13.97 -1.54
CA SER A 1012 14.33 -14.03 -2.82
C SER A 1012 14.85 -15.23 -3.62
N PHE A 1013 14.00 -16.06 -4.21
CA PHE A 1013 14.43 -17.29 -4.88
C PHE A 1013 13.56 -17.65 -6.09
N ARG A 1014 14.19 -17.98 -7.24
CA ARG A 1014 13.48 -18.51 -8.42
C ARG A 1014 12.37 -17.60 -8.98
N ASN A 1015 12.41 -16.29 -8.70
CA ASN A 1015 11.52 -15.31 -9.31
C ASN A 1015 12.05 -14.92 -10.71
N PRO A 1016 11.21 -14.85 -11.77
CA PRO A 1016 11.64 -14.54 -13.13
C PRO A 1016 11.97 -13.05 -13.36
N GLN A 1017 11.35 -12.13 -12.62
CA GLN A 1017 11.74 -10.72 -12.59
C GLN A 1017 12.70 -10.45 -11.44
N LYS A 1018 13.67 -9.56 -11.69
CA LYS A 1018 14.55 -9.05 -10.64
C LYS A 1018 13.77 -8.27 -9.59
N ASP A 1019 14.21 -8.38 -8.36
CA ASP A 1019 13.83 -7.55 -7.24
C ASP A 1019 14.19 -6.08 -7.55
N VAL A 1020 13.43 -5.17 -6.96
CA VAL A 1020 13.64 -3.73 -7.13
C VAL A 1020 13.80 -3.08 -5.77
N LEU A 1021 14.90 -2.37 -5.57
CA LEU A 1021 15.21 -1.62 -4.36
C LEU A 1021 15.54 -0.17 -4.72
N GLY A 1022 14.50 0.65 -4.91
CA GLY A 1022 14.57 2.08 -5.22
C GLY A 1022 14.83 2.91 -3.98
N LEU A 1023 16.05 2.81 -3.42
CA LEU A 1023 16.45 3.52 -2.21
C LEU A 1023 16.69 5.01 -2.50
N LYS A 1024 16.02 5.89 -1.76
CA LYS A 1024 16.23 7.35 -1.72
C LYS A 1024 16.65 7.79 -0.32
N GLN A 1025 17.49 6.98 0.33
CA GLN A 1025 17.92 7.17 1.71
C GLN A 1025 19.43 7.13 1.84
N ALA A 1026 19.96 7.80 2.85
CA ALA A 1026 21.41 7.83 3.10
C ALA A 1026 21.95 6.47 3.56
N ASP A 1027 21.19 5.73 4.36
CA ASP A 1027 21.58 4.41 4.86
C ASP A 1027 21.17 3.29 3.88
N THR A 1028 22.13 2.84 3.06
CA THR A 1028 21.93 1.75 2.10
C THR A 1028 22.44 0.40 2.61
N SER A 1029 22.68 0.26 3.93
CA SER A 1029 23.27 -0.94 4.53
C SER A 1029 22.53 -2.24 4.21
N LEU A 1030 21.22 -2.19 3.96
CA LEU A 1030 20.42 -3.35 3.55
C LEU A 1030 20.92 -4.05 2.28
N LEU A 1031 21.60 -3.32 1.37
CA LEU A 1031 22.17 -3.87 0.13
C LEU A 1031 23.42 -4.71 0.39
N ALA A 1032 24.12 -4.44 1.48
CA ALA A 1032 25.35 -5.11 1.87
C ALA A 1032 25.19 -6.02 3.10
N ASP A 1033 23.99 -6.10 3.67
CA ASP A 1033 23.70 -6.99 4.78
C ASP A 1033 23.78 -8.46 4.30
N PRO A 1034 24.73 -9.27 4.82
CA PRO A 1034 24.97 -10.63 4.34
C PRO A 1034 23.84 -11.60 4.70
N SER A 1035 22.85 -11.18 5.48
CA SER A 1035 21.63 -11.95 5.73
C SER A 1035 20.61 -11.82 4.58
N ASN A 1036 20.76 -10.83 3.69
CA ASN A 1036 19.86 -10.58 2.57
C ASN A 1036 20.37 -11.25 1.27
N TYR A 1037 19.52 -12.10 0.69
CA TYR A 1037 19.67 -12.77 -0.60
C TYR A 1037 18.63 -12.22 -1.58
N VAL A 1038 18.90 -11.03 -2.12
CA VAL A 1038 18.05 -10.35 -3.12
C VAL A 1038 18.41 -10.93 -4.49
N ASP A 1039 17.41 -11.21 -5.33
CA ASP A 1039 17.58 -11.97 -6.59
C ASP A 1039 18.21 -13.36 -6.41
N GLY A 1040 18.10 -13.95 -5.22
CA GLY A 1040 18.77 -15.22 -4.88
C GLY A 1040 20.27 -15.08 -4.65
N ALA A 1041 20.79 -13.85 -4.56
CA ALA A 1041 22.20 -13.54 -4.45
C ALA A 1041 22.53 -12.72 -3.20
N THR A 1042 23.66 -13.02 -2.56
CA THR A 1042 24.28 -12.12 -1.56
C THR A 1042 25.61 -11.63 -2.12
N ALA A 1043 25.96 -10.38 -1.83
CA ALA A 1043 27.29 -9.86 -2.11
C ALA A 1043 28.30 -10.45 -1.11
N ASP A 1044 29.33 -11.15 -1.61
CA ASP A 1044 30.55 -11.61 -0.93
C ASP A 1044 30.63 -13.12 -0.54
N THR A 1045 31.84 -13.68 -0.70
CA THR A 1045 32.26 -15.05 -0.35
C THR A 1045 33.25 -15.07 0.83
N ALA A 1046 33.69 -13.90 1.31
CA ALA A 1046 34.73 -13.75 2.33
C ALA A 1046 34.29 -14.18 3.75
N ASP A 1047 33.00 -14.24 4.03
CA ASP A 1047 32.45 -14.65 5.34
C ASP A 1047 32.10 -16.15 5.43
N GLY A 1048 32.32 -16.89 4.34
CA GLY A 1048 32.08 -18.33 4.26
C GLY A 1048 30.62 -18.72 3.98
N ARG A 1049 29.73 -17.76 3.68
CA ARG A 1049 28.37 -18.05 3.21
C ARG A 1049 28.35 -18.31 1.70
N PRO A 1050 27.39 -19.10 1.18
CA PRO A 1050 27.22 -19.25 -0.26
C PRO A 1050 26.70 -17.94 -0.86
N ALA A 1051 27.24 -17.54 -2.01
CA ALA A 1051 26.85 -16.31 -2.71
C ALA A 1051 25.47 -16.39 -3.40
N GLN A 1052 24.92 -17.60 -3.53
CA GLN A 1052 23.63 -17.87 -4.18
C GLN A 1052 22.81 -18.84 -3.34
N VAL A 1053 21.49 -18.67 -3.39
CA VAL A 1053 20.54 -19.61 -2.82
C VAL A 1053 20.51 -20.89 -3.66
N SER A 1054 20.67 -22.04 -3.02
CA SER A 1054 20.58 -23.35 -3.66
C SER A 1054 19.24 -23.99 -3.36
N GLU A 1055 18.68 -24.77 -4.28
CA GLU A 1055 17.50 -25.59 -4.00
C GLU A 1055 17.70 -26.52 -2.78
N ALA A 1056 18.93 -26.97 -2.53
CA ALA A 1056 19.28 -27.79 -1.35
C ALA A 1056 19.12 -27.06 -0.01
N TRP A 1057 18.94 -25.73 -0.03
CA TRP A 1057 18.59 -24.95 1.15
C TRP A 1057 17.17 -25.21 1.61
N PHE A 1058 16.30 -25.74 0.75
CA PHE A 1058 14.93 -26.06 1.08
C PHE A 1058 14.73 -27.57 1.27
N VAL A 1059 13.83 -27.95 2.16
CA VAL A 1059 13.40 -29.34 2.32
C VAL A 1059 12.67 -29.82 1.05
N SER A 1060 11.81 -28.96 0.49
CA SER A 1060 11.11 -29.16 -0.79
C SER A 1060 10.82 -27.81 -1.46
N THR A 1061 10.81 -27.77 -2.79
CA THR A 1061 10.30 -26.65 -3.60
C THR A 1061 9.09 -27.04 -4.46
N ASP A 1062 8.50 -28.20 -4.17
CA ASP A 1062 7.32 -28.75 -4.84
C ASP A 1062 6.04 -28.13 -4.29
N ALA A 1063 5.54 -27.13 -5.00
CA ALA A 1063 4.32 -26.40 -4.67
C ALA A 1063 3.02 -27.23 -4.81
N SER A 1064 3.08 -28.55 -5.10
CA SER A 1064 1.89 -29.41 -5.04
C SER A 1064 1.41 -29.71 -3.61
N THR A 1065 2.23 -29.39 -2.61
CA THR A 1065 1.87 -29.48 -1.18
C THR A 1065 1.36 -28.13 -0.69
N ALA A 1066 0.15 -28.06 -0.16
CA ALA A 1066 -0.40 -26.83 0.38
C ALA A 1066 -0.05 -26.67 1.87
N PRO A 1067 0.29 -25.45 2.35
CA PRO A 1067 0.46 -25.18 3.76
C PRO A 1067 -0.89 -25.23 4.49
N GLU A 1068 -0.87 -25.60 5.76
CA GLU A 1068 -2.06 -25.64 6.61
C GLU A 1068 -1.83 -24.98 7.96
N ILE A 1069 -2.91 -24.58 8.63
CA ILE A 1069 -2.86 -24.17 10.03
C ILE A 1069 -2.80 -25.43 10.90
N ALA A 1070 -1.68 -25.63 11.58
CA ALA A 1070 -1.46 -26.76 12.46
C ALA A 1070 -2.38 -26.73 13.69
N ALA A 1071 -2.44 -27.85 14.41
CA ALA A 1071 -3.23 -27.96 15.64
C ALA A 1071 -2.77 -27.02 16.76
N ASP A 1072 -1.52 -26.56 16.74
CA ASP A 1072 -1.00 -25.55 17.67
C ASP A 1072 -1.25 -24.10 17.20
N GLY A 1073 -1.84 -23.91 16.02
CA GLY A 1073 -2.14 -22.60 15.42
C GLY A 1073 -0.98 -21.99 14.63
N SER A 1074 0.19 -22.61 14.58
CA SER A 1074 1.26 -22.21 13.66
C SER A 1074 0.93 -22.62 12.22
N VAL A 1075 1.63 -22.03 11.25
CA VAL A 1075 1.56 -22.49 9.85
C VAL A 1075 2.54 -23.66 9.67
N GLU A 1076 2.03 -24.80 9.20
CA GLU A 1076 2.83 -25.95 8.81
C GLU A 1076 2.98 -25.96 7.29
N MET A 1077 4.24 -25.89 6.83
CA MET A 1077 4.56 -25.89 5.41
C MET A 1077 4.77 -27.29 4.83
N HIS A 1078 4.78 -28.32 5.68
CA HIS A 1078 5.07 -29.72 5.31
C HIS A 1078 6.36 -29.87 4.49
N GLY A 1079 7.39 -29.09 4.82
CA GLY A 1079 8.67 -29.06 4.11
C GLY A 1079 8.73 -28.14 2.88
N LEU A 1080 7.61 -27.58 2.40
CA LEU A 1080 7.61 -26.65 1.27
C LEU A 1080 8.27 -25.32 1.67
N TYR A 1081 9.35 -24.94 0.99
CA TYR A 1081 10.17 -23.76 1.30
C TYR A 1081 10.68 -23.68 2.75
N GLU A 1082 10.63 -24.77 3.51
CA GLU A 1082 11.28 -24.86 4.81
C GLU A 1082 12.79 -24.93 4.65
N LEU A 1083 13.51 -24.04 5.33
CA LEU A 1083 14.96 -23.97 5.21
C LEU A 1083 15.67 -25.07 6.02
N THR A 1084 16.54 -25.82 5.35
CA THR A 1084 17.45 -26.79 5.96
C THR A 1084 18.59 -26.10 6.73
N ALA A 1085 19.43 -26.89 7.39
CA ALA A 1085 20.65 -26.41 8.05
C ALA A 1085 21.75 -25.97 7.06
N LEU A 1086 21.56 -26.19 5.75
CA LEU A 1086 22.49 -25.69 4.71
C LEU A 1086 22.30 -24.20 4.42
N ALA A 1087 21.08 -23.69 4.65
CA ALA A 1087 20.83 -22.26 4.60
C ALA A 1087 21.44 -21.55 5.83
N PRO A 1088 22.04 -20.35 5.66
CA PRO A 1088 22.46 -19.51 6.78
C PRO A 1088 21.34 -19.33 7.81
N ALA A 1089 21.71 -19.24 9.09
CA ALA A 1089 20.74 -19.23 10.19
C ALA A 1089 19.97 -17.90 10.29
N ASP A 1090 20.54 -16.82 9.76
CA ASP A 1090 20.03 -15.46 9.81
C ASP A 1090 19.26 -15.03 8.55
N THR A 1091 19.08 -15.92 7.58
CA THR A 1091 18.31 -15.64 6.34
C THR A 1091 17.03 -16.46 6.24
N GLY A 1092 16.06 -15.87 5.53
CA GLY A 1092 14.75 -16.41 5.20
C GLY A 1092 13.86 -16.70 6.41
N ALA A 1093 12.61 -17.02 6.09
CA ALA A 1093 11.61 -17.38 7.09
C ALA A 1093 11.86 -18.78 7.65
N ARG A 1094 11.64 -18.91 8.96
CA ARG A 1094 11.67 -20.18 9.69
C ARG A 1094 10.44 -20.21 10.59
N LEU A 1095 9.33 -20.66 10.02
CA LEU A 1095 8.09 -20.84 10.77
C LEU A 1095 8.30 -21.93 11.82
N THR A 1096 7.85 -21.67 13.05
CA THR A 1096 8.02 -22.60 14.16
C THR A 1096 6.68 -22.89 14.81
N ALA A 1097 6.59 -24.08 15.41
CA ALA A 1097 5.48 -24.47 16.26
C ALA A 1097 5.15 -23.38 17.28
N ASN A 1098 3.87 -23.15 17.51
CA ASN A 1098 3.42 -22.23 18.53
C ASN A 1098 3.57 -22.91 19.90
N GLU A 1099 4.49 -22.40 20.73
CA GLU A 1099 4.73 -22.98 22.07
C GLU A 1099 3.54 -22.80 23.02
N HIS A 1100 2.64 -21.85 22.71
CA HIS A 1100 1.51 -21.46 23.53
C HIS A 1100 0.22 -21.43 22.69
N PRO A 1101 -0.23 -22.59 22.17
CA PRO A 1101 -1.47 -22.66 21.41
C PRO A 1101 -2.64 -22.21 22.26
N THR A 1102 -3.57 -21.45 21.67
CA THR A 1102 -4.79 -21.06 22.33
C THR A 1102 -5.58 -22.30 22.74
N GLN A 1103 -5.96 -22.37 24.01
CA GLN A 1103 -6.82 -23.44 24.54
C GLN A 1103 -8.06 -22.83 25.16
N ILE A 1104 -9.16 -22.82 24.39
CA ILE A 1104 -10.46 -22.36 24.87
C ILE A 1104 -11.19 -23.55 25.48
N THR A 1105 -11.41 -23.51 26.79
CA THR A 1105 -12.29 -24.47 27.47
C THR A 1105 -13.73 -23.95 27.40
N PRO A 1106 -14.70 -24.75 26.92
CA PRO A 1106 -16.11 -24.37 26.94
C PRO A 1106 -16.58 -24.09 28.37
N LEU A 1107 -17.18 -22.92 28.54
CA LEU A 1107 -17.85 -22.53 29.78
C LEU A 1107 -19.10 -23.39 29.98
N PRO A 1108 -19.55 -23.56 31.24
CA PRO A 1108 -20.78 -24.29 31.51
C PRO A 1108 -21.97 -23.64 30.77
N PRO A 1109 -22.84 -24.43 30.12
CA PRO A 1109 -24.01 -23.89 29.43
C PRO A 1109 -25.00 -23.28 30.41
N ILE A 1110 -25.81 -22.35 29.90
CA ILE A 1110 -26.98 -21.85 30.61
C ILE A 1110 -27.87 -23.04 30.97
N SER A 1111 -28.13 -23.20 32.27
CA SER A 1111 -29.03 -24.22 32.79
C SER A 1111 -30.30 -23.55 33.27
N THR A 1112 -31.44 -23.97 32.72
CA THR A 1112 -32.77 -23.61 33.19
C THR A 1112 -33.27 -24.51 34.31
N THR A 1113 -32.45 -25.48 34.74
CA THR A 1113 -32.75 -26.34 35.88
C THR A 1113 -32.60 -25.52 37.17
N PRO A 1114 -33.67 -25.31 37.96
CA PRO A 1114 -33.57 -24.58 39.21
C PRO A 1114 -32.56 -25.27 40.14
N VAL A 1115 -31.59 -24.53 40.67
CA VAL A 1115 -30.60 -25.08 41.62
C VAL A 1115 -31.18 -25.00 43.04
N LEU A 1116 -31.45 -26.17 43.63
CA LEU A 1116 -31.87 -26.29 45.02
C LEU A 1116 -30.64 -26.24 45.94
N GLU A 1117 -30.53 -25.22 46.78
CA GLU A 1117 -29.40 -25.04 47.69
C GLU A 1117 -29.88 -24.78 49.11
N ASN A 1118 -29.08 -25.20 50.09
CA ASN A 1118 -29.33 -24.87 51.48
C ASN A 1118 -28.70 -23.51 51.80
N VAL A 1119 -29.54 -22.49 52.02
CA VAL A 1119 -29.12 -21.11 52.33
C VAL A 1119 -28.85 -20.94 53.82
N VAL A 1120 -29.68 -21.57 54.66
CA VAL A 1120 -29.50 -21.61 56.12
C VAL A 1120 -29.58 -23.06 56.57
N ALA A 1121 -28.55 -23.52 57.29
CA ALA A 1121 -28.45 -24.89 57.77
C ALA A 1121 -29.64 -25.31 58.64
N PRO A 1122 -30.10 -26.58 58.56
CA PRO A 1122 -31.09 -27.13 59.48
C PRO A 1122 -30.64 -27.00 60.93
N THR A 1123 -31.60 -26.88 61.86
CA THR A 1123 -31.30 -26.86 63.29
C THR A 1123 -32.19 -27.83 64.08
N VAL A 1124 -31.71 -28.20 65.26
CA VAL A 1124 -32.48 -29.02 66.22
C VAL A 1124 -33.06 -28.10 67.28
N VAL A 1125 -34.39 -28.03 67.34
CA VAL A 1125 -35.15 -27.20 68.29
C VAL A 1125 -35.70 -28.07 69.41
N GLY A 1126 -35.51 -27.63 70.66
CA GLY A 1126 -35.97 -28.30 71.87
C GLY A 1126 -34.83 -28.75 72.77
N HIS A 1127 -35.17 -29.18 73.99
CA HIS A 1127 -34.16 -29.64 74.96
C HIS A 1127 -33.79 -31.09 74.68
N ALA A 1128 -32.52 -31.34 74.36
CA ALA A 1128 -31.95 -32.67 74.15
C ALA A 1128 -31.82 -33.42 75.49
N VAL A 1129 -32.96 -33.80 76.08
CA VAL A 1129 -33.02 -34.55 77.34
C VAL A 1129 -33.92 -35.76 77.19
N LYS A 1130 -33.56 -36.85 77.87
CA LYS A 1130 -34.32 -38.11 77.80
C LYS A 1130 -35.81 -37.92 78.09
N GLY A 1131 -36.64 -38.31 77.12
CA GLY A 1131 -38.10 -38.23 77.17
C GLY A 1131 -38.71 -36.98 76.55
N ALA A 1132 -37.90 -35.95 76.25
CA ALA A 1132 -38.32 -34.77 75.50
C ALA A 1132 -38.44 -35.09 74.00
N THR A 1133 -39.17 -34.24 73.29
CA THR A 1133 -39.30 -34.29 71.84
C THR A 1133 -38.46 -33.17 71.25
N LEU A 1134 -37.56 -33.52 70.35
CA LEU A 1134 -36.83 -32.59 69.50
C LEU A 1134 -37.59 -32.39 68.19
N THR A 1135 -37.52 -31.18 67.64
CA THR A 1135 -38.12 -30.81 66.36
C THR A 1135 -37.00 -30.36 65.42
N ALA A 1136 -37.01 -30.86 64.19
CA ALA A 1136 -36.13 -30.40 63.13
C ALA A 1136 -36.71 -29.11 62.53
N ASP A 1137 -35.91 -28.05 62.54
CA ASP A 1137 -36.10 -26.92 61.65
C ASP A 1137 -35.35 -27.25 60.34
N PRO A 1138 -36.03 -27.31 59.19
CA PRO A 1138 -35.39 -27.63 57.92
C PRO A 1138 -34.40 -26.57 57.44
N GLY A 1139 -34.36 -25.38 58.05
CA GLY A 1139 -33.56 -24.26 57.59
C GLY A 1139 -34.21 -23.53 56.41
N THR A 1140 -33.43 -22.72 55.70
CA THR A 1140 -33.88 -21.94 54.53
C THR A 1140 -33.23 -22.48 53.27
N TRP A 1141 -33.99 -22.54 52.19
CA TRP A 1141 -33.58 -23.13 50.91
C TRP A 1141 -33.80 -22.12 49.78
N SER A 1142 -33.00 -22.22 48.72
CA SER A 1142 -33.00 -21.27 47.59
C SER A 1142 -34.33 -21.23 46.84
N ILE A 1143 -35.11 -22.31 46.91
CA ILE A 1143 -36.44 -22.47 46.33
C ILE A 1143 -37.35 -23.25 47.28
N ASP A 1144 -38.66 -23.09 47.13
CA ASP A 1144 -39.64 -23.84 47.92
C ASP A 1144 -39.48 -25.35 47.70
N ALA A 1145 -39.18 -26.08 48.79
CA ALA A 1145 -38.87 -27.49 48.75
C ALA A 1145 -39.73 -28.29 49.74
N THR A 1146 -39.89 -29.57 49.42
CA THR A 1146 -40.45 -30.57 50.33
C THR A 1146 -39.33 -31.30 51.06
N PHE A 1147 -39.51 -31.57 52.35
CA PHE A 1147 -38.43 -32.09 53.21
C PHE A 1147 -38.73 -33.50 53.71
N THR A 1148 -37.71 -34.34 53.67
CA THR A 1148 -37.67 -35.59 54.44
C THR A 1148 -36.53 -35.54 55.45
N TYR A 1149 -36.72 -36.23 56.58
CA TYR A 1149 -35.84 -36.10 57.74
C TYR A 1149 -35.20 -37.44 58.07
N ARG A 1150 -33.98 -37.39 58.59
CA ARG A 1150 -33.29 -38.54 59.18
C ARG A 1150 -32.49 -38.07 60.40
N TRP A 1151 -32.96 -38.45 61.58
CA TRP A 1151 -32.23 -38.24 62.83
C TRP A 1151 -31.03 -39.17 62.90
N LEU A 1152 -29.90 -38.61 63.29
CA LEU A 1152 -28.61 -39.27 63.41
C LEU A 1152 -28.19 -39.29 64.87
N ARG A 1153 -27.64 -40.42 65.33
CA ARG A 1153 -26.95 -40.56 66.61
C ARG A 1153 -25.47 -40.77 66.34
N ASP A 1154 -24.63 -39.86 66.79
CA ASP A 1154 -23.19 -39.80 66.48
C ASP A 1154 -22.92 -39.95 64.97
N GLY A 1155 -23.69 -39.23 64.16
CA GLY A 1155 -23.59 -39.26 62.69
C GLY A 1155 -24.18 -40.51 62.02
N LYS A 1156 -24.72 -41.48 62.78
CA LYS A 1156 -25.34 -42.70 62.21
C LYS A 1156 -26.87 -42.63 62.21
N PRO A 1157 -27.55 -43.07 61.15
CA PRO A 1157 -29.01 -43.06 61.09
C PRO A 1157 -29.65 -43.84 62.24
N ILE A 1158 -30.53 -43.18 62.98
CA ILE A 1158 -31.48 -43.84 63.86
C ILE A 1158 -32.49 -44.53 62.94
N GLY A 1159 -32.90 -45.76 63.28
CA GLY A 1159 -33.74 -46.63 62.44
C GLY A 1159 -35.12 -46.03 62.07
N THR A 1160 -36.11 -46.85 61.77
CA THR A 1160 -37.43 -46.37 61.27
C THR A 1160 -38.14 -45.32 62.15
N LYS A 1161 -37.75 -45.18 63.42
CA LYS A 1161 -38.25 -44.15 64.35
C LYS A 1161 -37.61 -42.77 64.20
N GLY A 1162 -36.53 -42.66 63.42
CA GLY A 1162 -35.77 -41.43 63.21
C GLY A 1162 -36.11 -40.69 61.91
N THR A 1163 -37.25 -40.96 61.26
CA THR A 1163 -37.56 -40.39 59.93
C THR A 1163 -38.59 -39.26 59.95
N ALA A 1164 -39.11 -38.89 61.11
CA ALA A 1164 -40.09 -37.82 61.25
C ALA A 1164 -39.41 -36.46 61.52
N ALA A 1165 -40.12 -35.36 61.23
CA ALA A 1165 -39.68 -34.01 61.57
C ALA A 1165 -39.49 -33.80 63.08
N THR A 1166 -40.07 -34.69 63.91
CA THR A 1166 -39.84 -34.71 65.35
C THR A 1166 -39.23 -36.03 65.79
N TYR A 1167 -38.41 -36.01 66.84
CA TYR A 1167 -37.80 -37.19 67.43
C TYR A 1167 -37.92 -37.18 68.94
N LYS A 1168 -38.52 -38.24 69.49
CA LYS A 1168 -38.60 -38.42 70.93
C LYS A 1168 -37.31 -39.06 71.43
N VAL A 1169 -36.57 -38.32 72.24
CA VAL A 1169 -35.29 -38.75 72.83
C VAL A 1169 -35.53 -39.97 73.71
N VAL A 1170 -34.88 -41.07 73.39
CA VAL A 1170 -34.95 -42.36 74.12
C VAL A 1170 -33.72 -42.57 74.99
N ASN A 1171 -33.77 -43.61 75.82
CA ASN A 1171 -32.65 -43.95 76.72
C ASN A 1171 -31.33 -44.23 75.98
N ALA A 1172 -31.41 -44.73 74.74
CA ALA A 1172 -30.23 -45.04 73.93
C ALA A 1172 -29.55 -43.79 73.33
N ASP A 1173 -30.15 -42.60 73.47
CA ASP A 1173 -29.55 -41.35 73.00
C ASP A 1173 -28.73 -40.64 74.09
N ALA A 1174 -28.93 -40.96 75.37
CA ALA A 1174 -28.25 -40.27 76.46
C ALA A 1174 -26.72 -40.40 76.35
N GLY A 1175 -26.02 -39.28 76.47
CA GLY A 1175 -24.57 -39.18 76.28
C GLY A 1175 -24.11 -39.15 74.82
N HIS A 1176 -25.03 -39.27 73.86
CA HIS A 1176 -24.75 -39.23 72.42
C HIS A 1176 -25.12 -37.87 71.82
N THR A 1177 -24.54 -37.57 70.66
CA THR A 1177 -24.87 -36.38 69.88
C THR A 1177 -25.98 -36.71 68.89
N LEU A 1178 -27.07 -35.94 68.92
CA LEU A 1178 -28.15 -36.01 67.95
C LEU A 1178 -28.05 -34.89 66.93
N SER A 1179 -28.07 -35.22 65.65
CA SER A 1179 -28.27 -34.26 64.56
C SER A 1179 -29.40 -34.72 63.65
N VAL A 1180 -29.89 -33.85 62.78
CA VAL A 1180 -30.89 -34.20 61.77
C VAL A 1180 -30.33 -33.92 60.38
N GLN A 1181 -30.40 -34.92 59.52
CA GLN A 1181 -30.19 -34.80 58.09
C GLN A 1181 -31.55 -34.47 57.44
N VAL A 1182 -31.59 -33.37 56.71
CA VAL A 1182 -32.75 -32.89 55.95
C VAL A 1182 -32.44 -33.09 54.47
N THR A 1183 -33.29 -33.83 53.77
CA THR A 1183 -33.24 -33.95 52.31
C THR A 1183 -34.37 -33.11 51.75
N ALA A 1184 -34.00 -32.06 51.03
CA ALA A 1184 -34.92 -31.18 50.31
C ALA A 1184 -35.12 -31.70 48.89
N VAL A 1185 -36.35 -31.66 48.41
CA VAL A 1185 -36.73 -32.00 47.03
C VAL A 1185 -37.65 -30.91 46.50
N ALA A 1186 -37.29 -30.33 45.37
CA ALA A 1186 -38.09 -29.36 44.62
C ALA A 1186 -38.32 -29.88 43.20
N ALA A 1187 -39.43 -29.47 42.58
CA ALA A 1187 -39.76 -29.90 41.22
C ALA A 1187 -38.72 -29.34 40.24
N GLY A 1188 -38.15 -30.21 39.40
CA GLY A 1188 -37.14 -29.81 38.41
C GLY A 1188 -35.74 -29.63 38.98
N SER A 1189 -35.46 -29.99 40.24
CA SER A 1189 -34.13 -29.91 40.85
C SER A 1189 -33.68 -31.27 41.40
N ASP A 1190 -32.37 -31.49 41.46
CA ASP A 1190 -31.82 -32.65 42.18
C ASP A 1190 -32.04 -32.52 43.70
N PRO A 1191 -32.30 -33.63 44.42
CA PRO A 1191 -32.42 -33.61 45.87
C PRO A 1191 -31.13 -33.16 46.57
N VAL A 1192 -31.23 -32.22 47.51
CA VAL A 1192 -30.08 -31.73 48.27
C VAL A 1192 -30.20 -32.09 49.74
N VAL A 1193 -29.09 -32.51 50.31
CA VAL A 1193 -28.98 -32.98 51.69
C VAL A 1193 -28.20 -31.96 52.50
N ALA A 1194 -28.77 -31.52 53.62
CA ALA A 1194 -28.08 -30.73 54.64
C ALA A 1194 -28.18 -31.42 56.00
N VAL A 1195 -27.15 -31.27 56.85
CA VAL A 1195 -27.12 -31.86 58.20
C VAL A 1195 -27.01 -30.74 59.23
N SER A 1196 -27.84 -30.79 60.26
CA SER A 1196 -27.77 -29.84 61.36
C SER A 1196 -26.48 -29.99 62.18
N PRO A 1197 -26.06 -28.94 62.89
CA PRO A 1197 -25.19 -29.11 64.06
C PRO A 1197 -25.79 -30.14 65.04
N GLY A 1198 -24.92 -30.88 65.71
CA GLY A 1198 -25.34 -31.88 66.69
C GLY A 1198 -25.63 -31.27 68.07
N VAL A 1199 -26.64 -31.80 68.77
CA VAL A 1199 -26.95 -31.47 70.17
C VAL A 1199 -26.69 -32.69 71.05
N VAL A 1200 -25.97 -32.50 72.16
CA VAL A 1200 -25.65 -33.59 73.11
C VAL A 1200 -26.86 -33.87 73.98
N VAL A 1201 -27.22 -35.16 74.12
CA VAL A 1201 -28.38 -35.56 74.93
C VAL A 1201 -27.97 -35.83 76.38
N HIS A 1202 -28.70 -35.24 77.32
CA HIS A 1202 -28.49 -35.44 78.76
C HIS A 1202 -29.54 -36.38 79.40
N ASP A 1203 -29.09 -37.25 80.32
CA ASP A 1203 -29.88 -38.37 80.88
C ASP A 1203 -30.98 -37.95 81.90
N ARG A 1204 -30.92 -36.68 82.34
CA ARG A 1204 -31.86 -35.82 83.11
C ARG A 1204 -31.08 -35.04 84.17
N CYS A 1205 -31.47 -33.77 84.33
CA CYS A 1205 -31.00 -32.78 85.32
C CYS A 1205 -29.66 -32.07 85.04
N SER A 1206 -29.55 -31.36 83.91
CA SER A 1206 -28.67 -30.18 83.77
C SER A 1206 -29.43 -28.89 83.45
N TRP A 1207 -30.71 -28.96 83.04
CA TRP A 1207 -31.49 -27.77 82.66
C TRP A 1207 -31.68 -26.77 83.81
N ILE A 1208 -31.64 -27.22 85.07
CA ILE A 1208 -31.65 -26.33 86.25
C ILE A 1208 -30.31 -25.57 86.36
N GLU A 1209 -29.18 -26.21 86.04
CA GLU A 1209 -27.86 -25.56 86.08
C GLU A 1209 -27.66 -24.60 84.88
N GLU A 1210 -28.15 -24.96 83.69
CA GLU A 1210 -28.15 -24.08 82.51
C GLU A 1210 -29.13 -22.92 82.62
N ALA A 1211 -30.33 -23.13 83.16
CA ALA A 1211 -31.29 -22.05 83.42
C ALA A 1211 -30.76 -21.11 84.51
N LEU A 1212 -30.05 -21.62 85.53
CA LEU A 1212 -29.35 -20.77 86.50
C LEU A 1212 -28.20 -19.99 85.84
N ALA A 1213 -27.40 -20.61 84.95
CA ALA A 1213 -26.31 -19.92 84.26
C ALA A 1213 -26.81 -18.82 83.32
N GLN A 1214 -27.88 -19.06 82.55
CA GLN A 1214 -28.49 -18.06 81.67
C GLN A 1214 -29.20 -16.94 82.45
N LEU A 1215 -29.83 -17.26 83.59
CA LEU A 1215 -30.41 -16.25 84.49
C LEU A 1215 -29.33 -15.39 85.15
N ILE A 1216 -28.19 -15.98 85.53
CA ILE A 1216 -27.01 -15.27 86.05
C ILE A 1216 -26.43 -14.34 84.97
N GLU A 1217 -26.31 -14.78 83.73
CA GLU A 1217 -25.78 -13.97 82.62
C GLU A 1217 -26.73 -12.83 82.21
N LEU A 1218 -28.05 -13.09 82.24
CA LEU A 1218 -29.09 -12.08 82.04
C LEU A 1218 -29.08 -11.03 83.18
N LEU A 1219 -28.89 -11.47 84.43
CA LEU A 1219 -28.73 -10.57 85.58
C LEU A 1219 -27.44 -9.75 85.51
N LYS A 1220 -26.31 -10.31 85.04
CA LYS A 1220 -25.07 -9.54 84.80
C LYS A 1220 -25.27 -8.44 83.75
N ARG A 1221 -26.00 -8.74 82.67
CA ARG A 1221 -26.33 -7.75 81.62
C ARG A 1221 -27.31 -6.67 82.09
N LEU A 1222 -28.25 -6.99 82.98
CA LEU A 1222 -29.24 -6.04 83.50
C LEU A 1222 -28.72 -5.13 84.62
N ILE A 1223 -27.64 -5.50 85.33
CA ILE A 1223 -27.15 -4.76 86.50
C ILE A 1223 -25.89 -3.91 86.19
N GLY A 1224 -25.31 -4.01 85.00
CA GLY A 1224 -24.40 -2.99 84.45
C GLY A 1224 -23.23 -2.58 85.36
N ARG A 1225 -22.44 -3.53 85.87
CA ARG A 1225 -21.09 -3.27 86.42
C ARG A 1225 -20.14 -4.44 86.08
N PRO A 1226 -18.86 -4.14 85.79
CA PRO A 1226 -17.92 -5.05 85.14
C PRO A 1226 -17.60 -6.31 85.94
#